data_AF-A0A944WI25-F1
#
_entry.id   AF-A0A944WI25-F1
#
_cell.length_a   1.000
_cell.length_b   1.000
_cell.length_c   1.000
_cell.angle_alpha   90.00
_cell.angle_beta   90.00
_cell.angle_gamma   90.00
#
_symmetry.space_group_name_H-M   'P 1'
#
loop_
_entity.id
_entity.type
_entity.pdbx_description
1 polymer ?
#
loop_
_entity_poly.entity_id
_entity_poly.type
_entity_poly.pdbx_seq_one_letter_code
_entity_poly.pdbx_strand_id
1 'polypeptide(L)'
;MSILLVDRPVRSIVSTFAVVCVLLSYRCEPMKGAERPAKPNIIIMMADDMGLGDTSAYLGVRLGHNATPIERTLRTPSLESFARSSIVFTNGYAPASMCSSTRYSLLTGRFAHRSYLKNQGWLPHGPNTPMIQRALTTMPEMLQENGYRTAGIGKYHVGLSFDDGEGNPADDFHFHDVDFTKPLLDGPTHHGFDEYFGVPGNMEDPLDTEPRVLIRNDQFTFTDRSRMQLIGMKKREGRILAAPDWDQRNLGPLYLREAEAFIDRQSAKSDEPFFLYYVPNANHFQRHPDGDYAVPDEIAETPIKGQSRYSDNVVAGDREDMVLENDVVFGKLLEKLTATDDPRWSGHKLIENTLVIFTSDNGPNTGDNLGRNQESGGLRGKKAKLWEGGIRVPFMVSWPAVLEGGKLNHSIVSLTDLYATLAHVVGHSLAPEEAQDSYDVFAYWRGTPEVPDTRPRVFFCHLGPPYLNDTLAIRQGSHKLIVDGGLAMPWASGGSRGDSTPTVFYDLKENLYEDGNTSNDPSNHVVRELAATLQQIHNRGYARELNLPAGPEMIVHPGWHNLRNDVTGEIGFEFQLQKGSGEKLVTHLGMFDAPDKDASIRGARSVPTERDRDQPSTQLGQNKKRRIAANHVLRLLRVETDGQIEIANCQVSPEDAGEYRDSFRYIRLNKPVRLQQNATYVLLMSTAVADGDRFRDPASFDGLSPLVHPDIVVRRSLLVRNKNVTSAAGLPAFEDLHHSYSRYRMPIGPTLLFQR
;
A
#
# COMPACT_ATOMS: atom_id res chain seq x y z
N MET A 1 14.73 -48.85 -64.88
CA MET A 1 14.29 -49.74 -65.98
C MET A 1 13.00 -50.39 -65.47
N SER A 2 11.77 -50.06 -65.88
CA SER A 2 11.24 -49.19 -66.93
C SER A 2 9.75 -48.96 -66.61
N ILE A 3 9.27 -47.72 -66.88
CA ILE A 3 7.96 -47.33 -67.45
C ILE A 3 6.68 -47.55 -66.58
N LEU A 4 5.94 -46.55 -66.07
CA LEU A 4 5.15 -45.42 -66.63
C LEU A 4 3.79 -45.79 -67.30
N LEU A 5 2.74 -45.05 -66.90
CA LEU A 5 1.51 -44.66 -67.65
C LEU A 5 0.33 -45.69 -67.63
N VAL A 6 -0.98 -45.35 -67.58
CA VAL A 6 -1.71 -44.06 -67.72
C VAL A 6 -3.23 -44.20 -67.46
N ASP A 7 -3.83 -43.08 -67.06
CA ASP A 7 -5.21 -42.54 -67.23
C ASP A 7 -6.53 -43.33 -67.04
N ARG A 8 -7.30 -42.84 -66.04
CA ARG A 8 -8.65 -42.17 -66.08
C ARG A 8 -9.53 -42.27 -67.35
N PRO A 9 -10.82 -41.88 -67.29
CA PRO A 9 -11.93 -42.12 -66.33
C PRO A 9 -13.25 -42.49 -67.09
N VAL A 10 -14.42 -42.55 -66.43
CA VAL A 10 -15.72 -41.96 -66.89
C VAL A 10 -16.84 -42.30 -65.89
N ARG A 11 -17.69 -41.29 -65.67
CA ARG A 11 -18.87 -41.20 -64.79
C ARG A 11 -20.05 -42.06 -65.29
N SER A 12 -20.89 -42.54 -64.38
CA SER A 12 -22.33 -42.19 -64.31
C SER A 12 -23.10 -43.08 -63.33
N ILE A 13 -24.06 -42.44 -62.67
CA ILE A 13 -24.91 -42.83 -61.55
C ILE A 13 -26.01 -43.82 -61.98
N VAL A 14 -26.30 -44.85 -61.17
CA VAL A 14 -27.65 -45.37 -60.91
C VAL A 14 -27.72 -45.90 -59.48
N SER A 15 -28.59 -45.30 -58.66
CA SER A 15 -28.88 -45.71 -57.29
C SER A 15 -29.89 -46.87 -57.27
N THR A 16 -29.67 -47.87 -56.41
CA THR A 16 -30.74 -48.79 -55.96
C THR A 16 -30.50 -49.17 -54.51
N PHE A 17 -31.56 -49.03 -53.71
CA PHE A 17 -31.64 -49.19 -52.27
C PHE A 17 -31.18 -50.57 -51.76
N ALA A 18 -30.39 -50.58 -50.69
CA ALA A 18 -30.20 -51.74 -49.83
C ALA A 18 -30.21 -51.30 -48.35
N VAL A 19 -31.02 -51.99 -47.56
CA VAL A 19 -31.25 -51.82 -46.12
C VAL A 19 -29.92 -51.89 -45.36
N VAL A 20 -29.56 -50.83 -44.64
CA VAL A 20 -28.39 -50.79 -43.75
C VAL A 20 -28.88 -50.93 -42.31
N CYS A 21 -28.45 -52.02 -41.65
CA CYS A 21 -28.51 -52.16 -40.20
C CYS A 21 -27.78 -51.00 -39.53
N VAL A 22 -28.51 -50.14 -38.83
CA VAL A 22 -27.94 -49.09 -37.99
C VAL A 22 -27.36 -49.73 -36.73
N LEU A 23 -26.06 -50.02 -36.75
CA LEU A 23 -25.27 -50.17 -35.53
C LEU A 23 -24.98 -48.77 -34.98
N LEU A 24 -25.80 -48.32 -34.03
CA LEU A 24 -25.55 -47.15 -33.19
C LEU A 24 -24.28 -47.41 -32.36
N SER A 25 -23.13 -47.06 -32.92
CA SER A 25 -21.90 -46.89 -32.17
C SER A 25 -21.98 -45.53 -31.49
N TYR A 26 -22.42 -45.51 -30.24
CA TYR A 26 -22.24 -44.36 -29.37
C TYR A 26 -20.74 -44.12 -29.22
N ARG A 27 -20.19 -43.18 -29.99
CA ARG A 27 -18.90 -42.57 -29.68
C ARG A 27 -19.09 -41.78 -28.40
N CYS A 28 -18.68 -42.37 -27.29
CA CYS A 28 -18.43 -41.64 -26.05
C CYS A 28 -17.21 -40.76 -26.32
N GLU A 29 -17.43 -39.51 -26.75
CA GLU A 29 -16.37 -38.51 -26.68
C GLU A 29 -16.06 -38.31 -25.19
N PRO A 30 -14.80 -38.42 -24.74
CA PRO A 30 -14.47 -38.05 -23.38
C PRO A 30 -14.85 -36.58 -23.21
N MET A 31 -15.78 -36.29 -22.30
CA MET A 31 -16.06 -34.92 -21.89
C MET A 31 -14.73 -34.28 -21.47
N LYS A 32 -14.20 -33.38 -22.30
CA LYS A 32 -13.15 -32.48 -21.84
C LYS A 32 -13.77 -31.69 -20.71
N GLY A 33 -13.32 -31.95 -19.47
CA GLY A 33 -13.67 -31.10 -18.33
C GLY A 33 -13.37 -29.65 -18.68
N ALA A 34 -14.21 -28.72 -18.19
CA ALA A 34 -14.00 -27.30 -18.43
C ALA A 34 -12.60 -26.90 -17.93
N GLU A 35 -11.86 -26.14 -18.74
CA GLU A 35 -10.56 -25.61 -18.33
C GLU A 35 -10.75 -24.66 -17.14
N ARG A 36 -9.85 -24.72 -16.16
CA ARG A 36 -9.90 -23.86 -14.97
C ARG A 36 -9.86 -22.38 -15.39
N PRO A 37 -10.75 -21.52 -14.87
CA PRO A 37 -10.65 -20.08 -15.08
C PRO A 37 -9.29 -19.55 -14.64
N ALA A 38 -8.62 -18.81 -15.52
CA ALA A 38 -7.28 -18.28 -15.25
C ALA A 38 -7.26 -17.39 -13.99
N LYS A 39 -8.26 -16.51 -13.86
CA LYS A 39 -8.45 -15.57 -12.75
C LYS A 39 -9.25 -16.21 -11.60
N PRO A 40 -8.68 -16.35 -10.40
CA PRO A 40 -9.43 -16.88 -9.25
C PRO A 40 -10.40 -15.84 -8.70
N ASN A 41 -11.38 -16.25 -7.89
CA ASN A 41 -11.99 -15.29 -6.96
C ASN A 41 -10.97 -14.95 -5.88
N ILE A 42 -11.09 -13.80 -5.23
CA ILE A 42 -10.15 -13.36 -4.19
C ILE A 42 -10.95 -12.98 -2.94
N ILE A 43 -10.57 -13.52 -1.78
CA ILE A 43 -11.11 -13.10 -0.49
C ILE A 43 -9.94 -12.77 0.43
N ILE A 44 -9.97 -11.56 0.99
CA ILE A 44 -9.08 -11.16 2.08
C ILE A 44 -9.95 -10.94 3.31
N MET A 45 -9.80 -11.80 4.31
CA MET A 45 -10.30 -11.54 5.66
C MET A 45 -9.17 -10.95 6.50
N MET A 46 -9.35 -9.72 6.94
CA MET A 46 -8.39 -9.04 7.82
C MET A 46 -9.04 -8.73 9.17
N ALA A 47 -8.64 -9.48 10.20
CA ALA A 47 -9.01 -9.21 11.58
C ALA A 47 -8.39 -7.89 12.08
N ASP A 48 -8.88 -7.39 13.21
CA ASP A 48 -8.55 -6.07 13.76
C ASP A 48 -7.99 -6.24 15.17
N ASP A 49 -6.68 -6.04 15.36
CA ASP A 49 -5.96 -6.30 16.63
C ASP A 49 -5.82 -7.79 17.02
N MET A 50 -5.55 -8.67 16.05
CA MET A 50 -5.32 -10.10 16.28
C MET A 50 -3.84 -10.48 16.16
N GLY A 51 -3.27 -11.10 17.20
CA GLY A 51 -1.89 -11.61 17.21
C GLY A 51 -1.76 -13.10 16.90
N LEU A 52 -0.52 -13.58 16.79
CA LEU A 52 -0.22 -15.00 16.51
C LEU A 52 -0.74 -15.95 17.60
N GLY A 53 -0.80 -15.50 18.85
CA GLY A 53 -1.31 -16.28 19.98
C GLY A 53 -2.83 -16.24 20.14
N ASP A 54 -3.53 -15.42 19.35
CA ASP A 54 -4.99 -15.38 19.35
C ASP A 54 -5.60 -16.51 18.49
N THR A 55 -4.80 -17.38 17.85
CA THR A 55 -5.33 -18.47 17.02
C THR A 55 -4.58 -19.79 17.19
N SER A 56 -5.33 -20.90 17.26
CA SER A 56 -4.78 -22.26 17.30
C SER A 56 -4.12 -22.70 16.00
N ALA A 57 -4.25 -21.93 14.91
CA ALA A 57 -3.48 -22.13 13.68
C ALA A 57 -1.95 -22.09 13.92
N TYR A 58 -1.50 -21.38 14.96
CA TYR A 58 -0.09 -21.26 15.32
C TYR A 58 0.30 -22.08 16.55
N LEU A 59 -0.61 -22.85 17.15
CA LEU A 59 -0.30 -23.71 18.30
C LEU A 59 0.77 -24.74 17.91
N GLY A 60 1.86 -24.80 18.68
CA GLY A 60 2.99 -25.68 18.42
C GLY A 60 3.92 -25.23 17.28
N VAL A 61 3.65 -24.11 16.62
CA VAL A 61 4.51 -23.56 15.57
C VAL A 61 5.74 -22.89 16.18
N ARG A 62 6.93 -23.17 15.61
CA ARG A 62 8.17 -22.46 15.93
C ARG A 62 8.38 -21.30 14.95
N LEU A 63 8.47 -20.09 15.47
CA LEU A 63 8.62 -18.87 14.66
C LEU A 63 10.06 -18.59 14.20
N GLY A 64 11.03 -19.34 14.72
CA GLY A 64 12.45 -19.25 14.38
C GLY A 64 13.19 -20.49 14.88
N HIS A 65 14.43 -20.68 14.42
CA HIS A 65 15.24 -21.87 14.75
C HIS A 65 15.44 -22.06 16.25
N ASN A 66 15.74 -20.97 16.95
CA ASN A 66 15.98 -20.94 18.40
C ASN A 66 14.72 -20.62 19.21
N ALA A 67 13.56 -20.49 18.56
CA ALA A 67 12.31 -20.14 19.24
C ALA A 67 11.69 -21.35 19.94
N THR A 68 11.12 -21.13 21.13
CA THR A 68 10.18 -22.08 21.70
C THR A 68 8.93 -22.12 20.83
N PRO A 69 8.28 -23.30 20.65
CA PRO A 69 6.98 -23.36 19.99
C PRO A 69 5.99 -22.48 20.74
N ILE A 70 4.96 -21.98 20.06
CA ILE A 70 3.86 -21.29 20.73
C ILE A 70 3.07 -22.34 21.52
N GLU A 71 3.10 -22.25 22.85
CA GLU A 71 2.55 -23.29 23.74
C GLU A 71 1.07 -23.05 24.11
N ARG A 72 0.62 -21.79 24.01
CA ARG A 72 -0.73 -21.38 24.41
C ARG A 72 -1.33 -20.44 23.39
N THR A 73 -2.54 -20.79 22.93
CA THR A 73 -3.34 -19.98 22.00
C THR A 73 -4.80 -20.01 22.42
N LEU A 74 -5.63 -19.17 21.80
CA LEU A 74 -7.08 -19.42 21.78
C LEU A 74 -7.42 -20.60 20.87
N ARG A 75 -8.55 -21.24 21.16
CA ARG A 75 -9.12 -22.28 20.30
C ARG A 75 -9.94 -21.64 19.20
N THR A 76 -9.43 -21.74 17.99
CA THR A 76 -10.05 -21.22 16.76
C THR A 76 -10.14 -22.39 15.77
N PRO A 77 -11.12 -23.29 15.93
CA PRO A 77 -11.18 -24.55 15.17
C PRO A 77 -11.28 -24.35 13.65
N SER A 78 -11.96 -23.29 13.19
CA SER A 78 -12.09 -23.02 11.75
C SER A 78 -10.75 -22.57 11.15
N LEU A 79 -10.03 -21.67 11.83
CA LEU A 79 -8.70 -21.22 11.45
C LEU A 79 -7.66 -22.35 11.55
N GLU A 80 -7.77 -23.22 12.55
CA GLU A 80 -6.93 -24.42 12.66
C GLU A 80 -7.17 -25.40 11.51
N SER A 81 -8.43 -25.63 11.13
CA SER A 81 -8.77 -26.44 9.97
C SER A 81 -8.24 -25.83 8.67
N PHE A 82 -8.39 -24.52 8.50
CA PHE A 82 -7.85 -23.79 7.36
C PHE A 82 -6.32 -23.88 7.31
N ALA A 83 -5.63 -23.75 8.44
CA ALA A 83 -4.17 -23.88 8.54
C ALA A 83 -3.65 -25.22 7.99
N ARG A 84 -4.40 -26.32 8.21
CA ARG A 84 -4.03 -27.66 7.72
C ARG A 84 -4.11 -27.83 6.20
N SER A 85 -4.82 -26.94 5.50
CA SER A 85 -4.99 -26.97 4.04
C SER A 85 -4.43 -25.72 3.35
N SER A 86 -3.78 -24.83 4.08
CA SER A 86 -3.23 -23.57 3.59
C SER A 86 -1.71 -23.50 3.78
N ILE A 87 -1.10 -22.46 3.23
CA ILE A 87 0.26 -22.06 3.52
C ILE A 87 0.23 -21.10 4.71
N VAL A 88 0.84 -21.49 5.82
CA VAL A 88 0.90 -20.68 7.05
C VAL A 88 2.26 -20.01 7.17
N PHE A 89 2.29 -18.68 7.24
CA PHE A 89 3.55 -17.93 7.26
C PHE A 89 4.01 -17.66 8.69
N THR A 90 5.30 -17.91 8.98
CA THR A 90 5.90 -17.55 10.28
C THR A 90 6.44 -16.12 10.30
N ASN A 91 6.52 -15.46 9.14
CA ASN A 91 7.04 -14.12 8.93
C ASN A 91 6.03 -13.26 8.14
N GLY A 92 4.76 -13.26 8.56
CA GLY A 92 3.72 -12.36 8.06
C GLY A 92 3.68 -11.04 8.83
N TYR A 93 3.64 -9.90 8.12
CA TYR A 93 3.76 -8.58 8.74
C TYR A 93 2.70 -7.59 8.28
N ALA A 94 2.12 -6.91 9.25
CA ALA A 94 1.51 -5.61 9.03
C ALA A 94 2.61 -4.55 8.77
N PRO A 95 2.46 -3.69 7.75
CA PRO A 95 3.42 -2.62 7.46
C PRO A 95 3.37 -1.48 8.49
N ALA A 96 2.33 -1.43 9.32
CA ALA A 96 2.26 -0.52 10.45
C ALA A 96 1.72 -1.22 11.69
N SER A 97 1.98 -0.64 12.87
CA SER A 97 1.40 -1.13 14.13
C SER A 97 0.06 -0.43 14.46
N MET A 98 -0.67 0.01 13.44
CA MET A 98 -1.95 0.73 13.55
C MET A 98 -2.86 0.49 12.33
N CYS A 99 -4.17 0.38 12.59
CA CYS A 99 -5.22 0.02 11.63
C CYS A 99 -5.19 0.84 10.33
N SER A 100 -5.42 2.17 10.41
CA SER A 100 -5.55 3.04 9.23
C SER A 100 -4.31 3.03 8.35
N SER A 101 -3.12 3.02 8.97
CA SER A 101 -1.84 2.97 8.26
C SER A 101 -1.64 1.63 7.54
N THR A 102 -1.98 0.50 8.19
CA THR A 102 -1.91 -0.81 7.52
C THR A 102 -2.88 -0.90 6.37
N ARG A 103 -4.13 -0.45 6.56
CA ARG A 103 -5.19 -0.47 5.53
C ARG A 103 -4.82 0.39 4.33
N TYR A 104 -4.28 1.59 4.57
CA TYR A 104 -3.73 2.44 3.50
C TYR A 104 -2.67 1.69 2.71
N SER A 105 -1.73 1.03 3.41
CA SER A 105 -0.61 0.36 2.76
C SER A 105 -1.04 -0.88 1.96
N LEU A 106 -2.00 -1.62 2.48
CA LEU A 106 -2.63 -2.76 1.80
C LEU A 106 -3.34 -2.29 0.52
N LEU A 107 -4.21 -1.29 0.62
CA LEU A 107 -5.05 -0.83 -0.49
C LEU A 107 -4.25 -0.09 -1.58
N THR A 108 -3.14 0.56 -1.24
CA THR A 108 -2.37 1.37 -2.21
C THR A 108 -1.04 0.74 -2.64
N GLY A 109 -0.55 -0.27 -1.91
CA GLY A 109 0.80 -0.81 -2.11
C GLY A 109 1.91 0.20 -1.82
N ARG A 110 1.62 1.24 -1.01
CA ARG A 110 2.55 2.30 -0.61
C ARG A 110 2.72 2.32 0.91
N PHE A 111 3.87 2.76 1.42
CA PHE A 111 4.02 2.91 2.86
C PHE A 111 3.15 4.06 3.41
N ALA A 112 2.46 3.83 4.53
CA ALA A 112 1.53 4.79 5.12
C ALA A 112 2.12 6.16 5.47
N HIS A 113 3.41 6.25 5.81
CA HIS A 113 4.06 7.54 6.06
C HIS A 113 4.09 8.44 4.81
N ARG A 114 3.87 7.88 3.61
CA ARG A 114 3.72 8.62 2.35
C ARG A 114 2.34 9.22 2.15
N SER A 115 1.35 8.87 2.98
CA SER A 115 0.06 9.59 3.04
C SER A 115 0.31 11.09 3.21
N TYR A 116 -0.55 11.91 2.61
CA TYR A 116 -0.46 13.37 2.75
C TYR A 116 -0.95 13.86 4.13
N LEU A 117 -1.63 13.00 4.89
CA LEU A 117 -1.99 13.24 6.27
C LEU A 117 -0.78 12.96 7.17
N LYS A 118 0.11 13.95 7.29
CA LYS A 118 1.44 13.82 7.94
C LYS A 118 1.40 13.88 9.45
N ASN A 119 0.47 14.63 10.01
CA ASN A 119 0.22 14.72 11.44
C ASN A 119 -0.59 13.54 11.94
N GLN A 120 -1.44 12.94 11.10
CA GLN A 120 -2.28 11.81 11.50
C GLN A 120 -1.61 10.47 11.21
N GLY A 121 -1.15 9.79 12.25
CA GLY A 121 -0.59 8.43 12.14
C GLY A 121 -1.63 7.32 12.05
N TRP A 122 -2.86 7.66 12.42
CA TRP A 122 -4.06 6.84 12.34
C TRP A 122 -5.26 7.78 12.40
N LEU A 123 -6.42 7.32 11.93
CA LEU A 123 -7.63 8.14 11.90
C LEU A 123 -8.53 7.83 13.09
N PRO A 124 -8.89 8.80 13.94
CA PRO A 124 -9.64 8.50 15.15
C PRO A 124 -11.13 8.20 14.92
N HIS A 125 -11.84 8.82 13.97
CA HIS A 125 -13.31 8.66 13.80
C HIS A 125 -13.88 9.08 12.42
N GLY A 126 -15.11 9.61 12.31
CA GLY A 126 -15.71 10.16 11.07
C GLY A 126 -16.64 11.34 11.38
N PRO A 127 -16.99 12.24 10.42
CA PRO A 127 -16.34 12.48 9.11
C PRO A 127 -14.84 12.67 9.26
N ASN A 128 -14.05 12.23 8.28
CA ASN A 128 -12.61 12.38 8.32
C ASN A 128 -12.00 12.41 6.92
N THR A 129 -11.17 13.42 6.67
CA THR A 129 -10.39 13.57 5.45
C THR A 129 -9.77 12.23 4.99
N PRO A 130 -10.07 11.74 3.77
CA PRO A 130 -9.53 10.49 3.24
C PRO A 130 -8.00 10.47 3.18
N MET A 131 -7.36 9.41 3.66
CA MET A 131 -5.90 9.20 3.54
C MET A 131 -5.47 8.91 2.10
N ILE A 132 -6.34 8.24 1.33
CA ILE A 132 -6.07 7.87 -0.05
C ILE A 132 -6.43 9.03 -0.95
N GLN A 133 -5.45 9.52 -1.72
CA GLN A 133 -5.70 10.55 -2.72
C GLN A 133 -6.35 9.91 -3.95
N ARG A 134 -7.36 10.58 -4.53
CA ARG A 134 -8.07 10.11 -5.74
C ARG A 134 -7.20 9.80 -6.95
N ALA A 135 -6.02 10.41 -7.04
CA ALA A 135 -5.09 10.16 -8.14
C ALA A 135 -4.26 8.87 -7.96
N LEU A 136 -4.34 8.20 -6.80
CA LEU A 136 -3.66 6.93 -6.56
C LEU A 136 -4.60 5.78 -6.91
N THR A 137 -4.17 4.92 -7.83
CA THR A 137 -4.86 3.65 -8.10
C THR A 137 -4.76 2.73 -6.89
N THR A 138 -5.89 2.25 -6.42
CA THR A 138 -6.02 1.29 -5.33
C THR A 138 -6.14 -0.14 -5.85
N MET A 139 -5.89 -1.12 -4.98
CA MET A 139 -6.00 -2.54 -5.30
C MET A 139 -7.41 -2.92 -5.81
N PRO A 140 -8.52 -2.44 -5.21
CA PRO A 140 -9.85 -2.68 -5.76
C PRO A 140 -10.02 -2.09 -7.17
N GLU A 141 -9.54 -0.87 -7.44
CA GLU A 141 -9.59 -0.26 -8.79
C GLU A 141 -8.82 -1.10 -9.82
N MET A 142 -7.60 -1.53 -9.47
CA MET A 142 -6.81 -2.44 -10.32
C MET A 142 -7.54 -3.76 -10.60
N LEU A 143 -8.24 -4.32 -9.60
CA LEU A 143 -9.02 -5.54 -9.79
C LEU A 143 -10.25 -5.30 -10.68
N GLN A 144 -10.93 -4.16 -10.54
CA GLN A 144 -12.04 -3.78 -11.42
C GLN A 144 -11.61 -3.63 -12.88
N GLU A 145 -10.47 -2.97 -13.13
CA GLU A 145 -9.87 -2.86 -14.46
C GLU A 145 -9.55 -4.26 -15.05
N ASN A 146 -9.34 -5.24 -14.18
CA ASN A 146 -9.11 -6.64 -14.53
C ASN A 146 -10.40 -7.50 -14.52
N GLY A 147 -11.59 -6.89 -14.52
CA GLY A 147 -12.88 -7.56 -14.69
C GLY A 147 -13.45 -8.19 -13.41
N TYR A 148 -12.94 -7.80 -12.24
CA TYR A 148 -13.51 -8.26 -10.97
C TYR A 148 -14.69 -7.40 -10.55
N ARG A 149 -15.71 -8.06 -9.99
CA ARG A 149 -16.67 -7.38 -9.11
C ARG A 149 -16.06 -7.25 -7.71
N THR A 150 -16.00 -6.04 -7.17
CA THR A 150 -15.32 -5.79 -5.89
C THR A 150 -16.32 -5.42 -4.78
N ALA A 151 -16.15 -6.02 -3.60
CA ALA A 151 -16.96 -5.70 -2.42
C ALA A 151 -16.08 -5.46 -1.19
N GLY A 152 -16.36 -4.38 -0.46
CA GLY A 152 -15.80 -4.10 0.85
C GLY A 152 -16.86 -4.28 1.93
N ILE A 153 -16.62 -5.15 2.91
CA ILE A 153 -17.57 -5.40 4.00
C ILE A 153 -16.89 -5.20 5.35
N GLY A 154 -17.45 -4.31 6.16
CA GLY A 154 -17.00 -3.98 7.50
C GLY A 154 -16.19 -2.68 7.58
N LYS A 155 -15.14 -2.67 8.40
CA LYS A 155 -14.38 -1.47 8.76
C LYS A 155 -13.47 -1.01 7.62
N TYR A 156 -13.70 0.21 7.10
CA TYR A 156 -12.88 0.80 6.04
C TYR A 156 -11.61 1.48 6.58
N HIS A 157 -11.79 2.49 7.43
CA HIS A 157 -10.78 3.14 8.28
C HIS A 157 -9.56 3.78 7.61
N VAL A 158 -9.73 4.26 6.37
CA VAL A 158 -8.76 5.13 5.66
C VAL A 158 -9.37 6.49 5.29
N GLY A 159 -10.41 6.90 6.03
CA GLY A 159 -11.06 8.22 5.94
C GLY A 159 -12.19 8.26 4.92
N LEU A 160 -13.25 8.98 5.26
CA LEU A 160 -14.45 9.16 4.44
C LEU A 160 -14.88 10.62 4.55
N SER A 161 -15.04 11.28 3.40
CA SER A 161 -15.51 12.66 3.34
C SER A 161 -17.03 12.66 3.31
N PHE A 162 -17.66 13.17 4.37
CA PHE A 162 -19.11 13.33 4.44
C PHE A 162 -19.50 14.71 3.90
N ASP A 163 -20.71 14.85 3.39
CA ASP A 163 -21.25 16.10 2.85
C ASP A 163 -21.89 16.94 3.98
N ASP A 164 -21.69 18.26 3.95
CA ASP A 164 -22.27 19.25 4.87
C ASP A 164 -23.69 19.72 4.47
N GLY A 165 -24.23 19.21 3.37
CA GLY A 165 -25.51 19.59 2.77
C GLY A 165 -25.37 20.52 1.57
N GLU A 166 -24.24 21.23 1.46
CA GLU A 166 -23.92 22.21 0.43
C GLU A 166 -22.91 21.67 -0.60
N GLY A 167 -22.57 20.37 -0.52
CA GLY A 167 -21.61 19.73 -1.40
C GLY A 167 -20.15 19.93 -0.97
N ASN A 168 -19.90 20.35 0.27
CA ASN A 168 -18.56 20.49 0.83
C ASN A 168 -18.29 19.42 1.90
N PRO A 169 -17.02 19.07 2.16
CA PRO A 169 -16.68 18.20 3.27
C PRO A 169 -17.15 18.77 4.61
N ALA A 170 -17.89 17.97 5.36
CA ALA A 170 -18.21 18.22 6.77
C ALA A 170 -16.93 18.31 7.61
N ASP A 171 -17.01 19.04 8.72
CA ASP A 171 -15.90 19.28 9.64
C ASP A 171 -15.34 17.94 10.16
N ASP A 172 -14.05 17.70 9.86
CA ASP A 172 -13.33 16.52 10.35
C ASP A 172 -13.58 16.31 11.85
N PHE A 173 -13.76 15.04 12.22
CA PHE A 173 -13.97 14.55 13.58
C PHE A 173 -15.35 14.84 14.17
N HIS A 174 -16.22 15.63 13.53
CA HIS A 174 -17.47 16.09 14.16
C HIS A 174 -18.71 15.81 13.30
N PHE A 175 -19.76 15.22 13.89
CA PHE A 175 -20.98 14.92 13.12
C PHE A 175 -21.92 16.12 12.92
N HIS A 176 -21.67 17.27 13.54
CA HIS A 176 -22.70 18.29 13.75
C HIS A 176 -23.30 18.84 12.46
N ASP A 177 -22.46 19.09 11.45
CA ASP A 177 -22.79 19.66 10.14
C ASP A 177 -23.06 18.59 9.06
N VAL A 178 -22.87 17.30 9.35
CA VAL A 178 -23.10 16.20 8.38
C VAL A 178 -24.57 16.15 7.91
N ASP A 179 -24.82 16.24 6.60
CA ASP A 179 -26.13 15.95 6.02
C ASP A 179 -26.23 14.45 5.67
N PHE A 180 -26.85 13.67 6.57
CA PHE A 180 -27.04 12.23 6.38
C PHE A 180 -27.93 11.87 5.17
N THR A 181 -28.63 12.83 4.56
CA THR A 181 -29.45 12.59 3.37
C THR A 181 -28.65 12.61 2.07
N LYS A 182 -27.40 13.09 2.12
CA LYS A 182 -26.50 13.20 0.97
C LYS A 182 -25.62 11.97 0.84
N PRO A 183 -25.17 11.65 -0.38
CA PRO A 183 -24.12 10.67 -0.56
C PRO A 183 -22.79 11.17 0.03
N LEU A 184 -21.90 10.23 0.34
CA LEU A 184 -20.52 10.56 0.68
C LEU A 184 -19.84 11.29 -0.49
N LEU A 185 -18.97 12.24 -0.18
CA LEU A 185 -18.13 12.91 -1.19
C LEU A 185 -16.91 12.06 -1.56
N ASP A 186 -16.44 11.25 -0.63
CA ASP A 186 -15.30 10.37 -0.81
C ASP A 186 -15.34 9.17 0.15
N GLY A 187 -15.02 7.97 -0.33
CA GLY A 187 -15.19 6.73 0.44
C GLY A 187 -14.85 5.45 -0.33
N PRO A 188 -15.37 4.29 0.09
CA PRO A 188 -14.99 3.01 -0.51
C PRO A 188 -15.36 2.86 -2.00
N THR A 189 -16.57 3.25 -2.39
CA THR A 189 -17.06 3.13 -3.79
C THR A 189 -16.34 4.04 -4.78
N HIS A 190 -15.66 5.02 -4.20
CA HIS A 190 -14.85 6.03 -4.82
C HIS A 190 -13.39 5.59 -5.03
N HIS A 191 -13.03 4.44 -4.45
CA HIS A 191 -11.72 3.79 -4.48
C HIS A 191 -11.87 2.32 -4.89
N GLY A 192 -12.71 2.08 -5.90
CA GLY A 192 -12.79 0.82 -6.63
C GLY A 192 -13.57 -0.32 -6.00
N PHE A 193 -14.38 -0.06 -4.97
CA PHE A 193 -15.38 -1.04 -4.51
C PHE A 193 -16.70 -0.83 -5.24
N ASP A 194 -17.19 -1.83 -5.99
CA ASP A 194 -18.54 -1.76 -6.59
C ASP A 194 -19.64 -1.72 -5.52
N GLU A 195 -19.40 -2.44 -4.43
CA GLU A 195 -20.33 -2.54 -3.30
C GLU A 195 -19.57 -2.32 -1.99
N TYR A 196 -20.18 -1.56 -1.08
CA TYR A 196 -19.68 -1.41 0.27
C TYR A 196 -20.79 -1.59 1.29
N PHE A 197 -20.50 -2.27 2.39
CA PHE A 197 -21.38 -2.28 3.55
C PHE A 197 -20.57 -2.31 4.84
N GLY A 198 -20.70 -1.30 5.68
CA GLY A 198 -19.97 -1.30 6.94
C GLY A 198 -19.89 0.06 7.59
N VAL A 199 -18.74 0.32 8.20
CA VAL A 199 -18.54 1.46 9.08
C VAL A 199 -17.28 2.25 8.73
N PRO A 200 -17.28 3.58 8.96
CA PRO A 200 -16.18 4.45 8.54
C PRO A 200 -14.84 4.10 9.19
N GLY A 201 -14.84 3.58 10.42
CA GLY A 201 -13.61 3.29 11.15
C GLY A 201 -13.81 2.52 12.45
N ASN A 202 -13.00 2.87 13.45
CA ASN A 202 -13.10 2.31 14.80
C ASN A 202 -14.49 2.51 15.38
N MET A 203 -14.89 1.60 16.26
CA MET A 203 -16.16 1.67 16.95
C MET A 203 -16.02 1.73 18.47
N GLU A 204 -14.97 2.39 18.97
CA GLU A 204 -14.70 2.49 20.42
C GLU A 204 -15.11 3.83 21.03
N ASP A 205 -15.79 3.76 22.18
CA ASP A 205 -16.26 4.93 22.91
C ASP A 205 -15.16 5.90 23.36
N PRO A 206 -13.99 5.46 23.88
CA PRO A 206 -12.96 6.39 24.33
C PRO A 206 -12.42 7.32 23.23
N LEU A 207 -12.50 6.90 21.96
CA LEU A 207 -12.02 7.64 20.80
C LEU A 207 -13.09 8.44 20.07
N ASP A 208 -14.26 8.67 20.66
CA ASP A 208 -15.27 9.59 20.11
C ASP A 208 -15.74 9.18 18.69
N THR A 209 -15.92 7.89 18.47
CA THR A 209 -16.23 7.35 17.14
C THR A 209 -17.70 7.55 16.77
N GLU A 210 -18.00 8.78 16.38
CA GLU A 210 -19.25 9.22 15.78
C GLU A 210 -19.13 9.28 14.25
N PRO A 211 -20.26 9.36 13.53
CA PRO A 211 -21.57 8.84 13.92
C PRO A 211 -21.62 7.29 13.88
N ARG A 212 -22.45 6.70 14.74
CA ARG A 212 -22.74 5.25 14.83
C ARG A 212 -23.89 4.90 13.89
N VAL A 213 -23.56 4.76 12.61
CA VAL A 213 -24.50 4.46 11.53
C VAL A 213 -23.80 3.60 10.48
N LEU A 214 -24.51 2.62 9.94
CA LEU A 214 -24.00 1.79 8.85
C LEU A 214 -24.06 2.56 7.53
N ILE A 215 -23.08 2.33 6.67
CA ILE A 215 -23.01 2.88 5.33
C ILE A 215 -23.24 1.72 4.34
N ARG A 216 -24.07 1.96 3.33
CA ARG A 216 -24.22 1.10 2.17
C ARG A 216 -23.81 1.88 0.93
N ASN A 217 -22.80 1.38 0.24
CA ASN A 217 -22.14 2.04 -0.88
C ASN A 217 -21.64 3.43 -0.46
N ASP A 218 -22.25 4.48 -0.99
CA ASP A 218 -21.98 5.88 -0.71
C ASP A 218 -23.10 6.55 0.11
N GLN A 219 -24.01 5.79 0.73
CA GLN A 219 -25.14 6.34 1.48
C GLN A 219 -25.20 5.81 2.91
N PHE A 220 -25.69 6.64 3.83
CA PHE A 220 -26.04 6.20 5.17
C PHE A 220 -27.31 5.33 5.12
N THR A 221 -27.30 4.22 5.86
CA THR A 221 -28.47 3.33 5.98
C THR A 221 -29.62 3.97 6.76
N PHE A 222 -29.34 5.02 7.52
CA PHE A 222 -30.31 5.81 8.26
C PHE A 222 -30.01 7.30 8.11
N THR A 223 -31.02 8.09 7.74
CA THR A 223 -30.83 9.50 7.33
C THR A 223 -31.63 10.52 8.15
N ASP A 224 -32.65 10.09 8.91
CA ASP A 224 -33.49 11.00 9.70
C ASP A 224 -32.82 11.38 11.03
N ARG A 225 -32.01 12.45 11.00
CA ARG A 225 -31.31 12.99 12.18
C ARG A 225 -32.22 13.22 13.39
N SER A 226 -33.50 13.56 13.20
CA SER A 226 -34.42 13.85 14.31
C SER A 226 -34.77 12.61 15.16
N ARG A 227 -34.55 11.43 14.60
CA ARG A 227 -34.79 10.13 15.23
C ARG A 227 -33.51 9.44 15.69
N MET A 228 -32.34 10.03 15.43
CA MET A 228 -31.08 9.55 15.96
C MET A 228 -31.00 9.85 17.47
N GLN A 229 -30.17 9.08 18.17
CA GLN A 229 -30.00 9.16 19.61
C GLN A 229 -28.56 9.48 19.98
N LEU A 230 -28.36 10.15 21.11
CA LEU A 230 -27.05 10.34 21.70
C LEU A 230 -26.77 9.20 22.68
N ILE A 231 -25.75 8.41 22.37
CA ILE A 231 -25.25 7.31 23.18
C ILE A 231 -23.86 7.64 23.72
N GLY A 232 -23.13 6.60 24.14
CA GLY A 232 -21.76 6.66 24.61
C GLY A 232 -21.69 6.38 26.11
N MET A 233 -20.50 6.01 26.57
CA MET A 233 -20.28 5.55 27.94
C MET A 233 -19.11 6.27 28.61
N LYS A 234 -19.11 6.23 29.95
CA LYS A 234 -18.08 6.85 30.80
C LYS A 234 -17.87 8.33 30.44
N LYS A 235 -16.69 8.69 29.91
CA LYS A 235 -16.35 10.09 29.58
C LYS A 235 -17.10 10.64 28.35
N ARG A 236 -17.79 9.77 27.59
CA ARG A 236 -18.53 10.11 26.36
C ARG A 236 -20.04 9.89 26.47
N GLU A 237 -20.55 9.76 27.70
CA GLU A 237 -21.99 9.61 27.93
C GLU A 237 -22.79 10.74 27.28
N GLY A 238 -23.75 10.37 26.42
CA GLY A 238 -24.64 11.29 25.71
C GLY A 238 -23.94 12.17 24.66
N ARG A 239 -22.82 11.73 24.10
CA ARG A 239 -22.05 12.52 23.11
C ARG A 239 -21.98 11.90 21.72
N ILE A 240 -22.15 10.59 21.61
CA ILE A 240 -21.98 9.88 20.33
C ILE A 240 -23.33 9.80 19.63
N LEU A 241 -23.46 10.41 18.45
CA LEU A 241 -24.69 10.30 17.66
C LEU A 241 -24.81 8.91 17.02
N ALA A 242 -25.97 8.26 17.17
CA ALA A 242 -26.22 6.92 16.67
C ALA A 242 -27.59 6.76 16.00
N ALA A 243 -27.68 5.82 15.07
CA ALA A 243 -28.96 5.34 14.55
C ALA A 243 -29.84 4.81 15.70
N PRO A 244 -31.18 4.91 15.61
CA PRO A 244 -32.10 4.55 16.69
C PRO A 244 -32.02 3.08 17.12
N ASP A 245 -31.66 2.20 16.19
CA ASP A 245 -31.53 0.75 16.37
C ASP A 245 -30.08 0.28 16.45
N TRP A 246 -29.14 1.22 16.71
CA TRP A 246 -27.73 0.89 16.81
C TRP A 246 -27.45 -0.06 17.99
N ASP A 247 -26.99 -1.25 17.67
CA ASP A 247 -26.40 -2.20 18.60
C ASP A 247 -25.14 -2.79 17.96
N GLN A 248 -24.01 -2.53 18.60
CA GLN A 248 -22.70 -2.91 18.10
C GLN A 248 -22.50 -4.43 18.03
N ARG A 249 -23.24 -5.19 18.85
CA ARG A 249 -23.23 -6.67 18.81
C ARG A 249 -23.74 -7.22 17.47
N ASN A 250 -24.53 -6.43 16.74
CA ASN A 250 -25.08 -6.85 15.46
C ASN A 250 -24.11 -6.71 14.28
N LEU A 251 -22.94 -6.06 14.45
CA LEU A 251 -22.01 -5.83 13.33
C LEU A 251 -21.54 -7.15 12.69
N GLY A 252 -21.05 -8.11 13.50
CA GLY A 252 -20.63 -9.42 13.01
C GLY A 252 -21.72 -10.17 12.23
N PRO A 253 -22.91 -10.40 12.83
CA PRO A 253 -24.02 -11.06 12.14
C PRO A 253 -24.46 -10.36 10.85
N LEU A 254 -24.47 -9.03 10.81
CA LEU A 254 -24.82 -8.27 9.61
C LEU A 254 -23.75 -8.42 8.53
N TYR A 255 -22.47 -8.32 8.87
CA TYR A 255 -21.38 -8.46 7.91
C TYR A 255 -21.33 -9.85 7.29
N LEU A 256 -21.51 -10.91 8.09
CA LEU A 256 -21.57 -12.28 7.57
C LEU A 256 -22.71 -12.43 6.56
N ARG A 257 -23.91 -11.94 6.90
CA ARG A 257 -25.07 -11.98 5.99
C ARG A 257 -24.78 -11.28 4.66
N GLU A 258 -24.16 -10.11 4.70
CA GLU A 258 -23.84 -9.34 3.49
C GLU A 258 -22.78 -10.04 2.63
N ALA A 259 -21.78 -10.66 3.26
CA ALA A 259 -20.75 -11.43 2.58
C ALA A 259 -21.33 -12.68 1.89
N GLU A 260 -22.17 -13.44 2.58
CA GLU A 260 -22.85 -14.60 2.01
C GLU A 260 -23.77 -14.19 0.85
N ALA A 261 -24.54 -13.11 1.03
CA ALA A 261 -25.43 -12.60 -0.01
C ALA A 261 -24.64 -12.09 -1.23
N PHE A 262 -23.47 -11.49 -1.05
CA PHE A 262 -22.59 -11.10 -2.14
C PHE A 262 -22.07 -12.34 -2.90
N ILE A 263 -21.58 -13.35 -2.18
CA ILE A 263 -21.13 -14.62 -2.79
C ILE A 263 -22.27 -15.31 -3.55
N ASP A 264 -23.51 -15.28 -3.03
CA ASP A 264 -24.69 -15.82 -3.73
C ASP A 264 -24.98 -15.09 -5.04
N ARG A 265 -24.95 -13.75 -5.03
CA ARG A 265 -25.16 -12.97 -6.25
C ARG A 265 -24.09 -13.24 -7.29
N GLN A 266 -22.83 -13.38 -6.86
CA GLN A 266 -21.71 -13.58 -7.78
C GLN A 266 -21.58 -15.02 -8.27
N SER A 267 -21.96 -16.01 -7.45
CA SER A 267 -22.02 -17.41 -7.87
C SER A 267 -23.15 -17.73 -8.85
N ALA A 268 -24.09 -16.79 -9.04
CA ALA A 268 -25.11 -16.86 -10.08
C ALA A 268 -24.63 -16.36 -11.46
N LYS A 269 -23.42 -15.77 -11.57
CA LYS A 269 -22.86 -15.19 -12.80
C LYS A 269 -21.70 -16.03 -13.33
N SER A 270 -21.67 -16.32 -14.63
CA SER A 270 -20.71 -17.29 -15.22
C SER A 270 -19.43 -16.69 -15.79
N ASP A 271 -19.25 -15.37 -15.76
CA ASP A 271 -18.17 -14.66 -16.47
C ASP A 271 -17.33 -13.71 -15.60
N GLU A 272 -17.79 -13.34 -14.41
CA GLU A 272 -17.12 -12.37 -13.53
C GLU A 272 -16.42 -13.06 -12.32
N PRO A 273 -15.09 -12.98 -12.15
CA PRO A 273 -14.48 -13.22 -10.86
C PRO A 273 -14.92 -12.14 -9.84
N PHE A 274 -14.87 -12.46 -8.55
CA PHE A 274 -15.14 -11.48 -7.50
C PHE A 274 -13.97 -11.29 -6.54
N PHE A 275 -13.90 -10.09 -5.95
CA PHE A 275 -13.01 -9.74 -4.86
C PHE A 275 -13.83 -9.32 -3.64
N LEU A 276 -13.61 -9.98 -2.51
CA LEU A 276 -14.21 -9.64 -1.22
C LEU A 276 -13.12 -9.20 -0.22
N TYR A 277 -13.15 -7.94 0.17
CA TYR A 277 -12.38 -7.38 1.27
C TYR A 277 -13.25 -7.37 2.53
N TYR A 278 -13.08 -8.38 3.37
CA TYR A 278 -13.88 -8.58 4.58
C TYR A 278 -13.08 -8.17 5.81
N VAL A 279 -13.53 -7.12 6.51
CA VAL A 279 -12.85 -6.60 7.68
C VAL A 279 -13.82 -6.43 8.85
N PRO A 280 -13.95 -7.42 9.73
CA PRO A 280 -14.80 -7.31 10.91
C PRO A 280 -14.24 -6.25 11.87
N ASN A 281 -15.14 -5.69 12.69
CA ASN A 281 -14.75 -4.84 13.81
C ASN A 281 -14.47 -5.65 15.09
N ALA A 282 -14.76 -6.96 15.08
CA ALA A 282 -14.54 -7.84 16.21
C ALA A 282 -13.09 -7.74 16.70
N ASN A 283 -12.84 -8.11 17.96
CA ASN A 283 -11.57 -8.15 18.69
C ASN A 283 -10.81 -6.81 18.85
N HIS A 284 -11.18 -5.77 18.11
CA HIS A 284 -10.90 -4.38 18.49
C HIS A 284 -11.67 -3.99 19.76
N PHE A 285 -11.20 -2.98 20.46
CA PHE A 285 -11.92 -2.47 21.64
C PHE A 285 -13.29 -1.91 21.24
N GLN A 286 -14.35 -2.32 21.95
CA GLN A 286 -15.75 -2.05 21.58
C GLN A 286 -16.64 -1.95 22.82
N ARG A 287 -16.50 -0.88 23.60
CA ARG A 287 -17.21 -0.79 24.89
C ARG A 287 -18.73 -0.88 24.73
N HIS A 288 -19.36 -1.72 25.55
CA HIS A 288 -20.79 -1.98 25.58
C HIS A 288 -21.35 -1.77 27.01
N PRO A 289 -22.66 -1.50 27.23
CA PRO A 289 -23.18 -1.38 28.59
C PRO A 289 -22.96 -2.65 29.43
N ASP A 290 -22.90 -3.81 28.79
CA ASP A 290 -22.72 -5.12 29.43
C ASP A 290 -21.24 -5.51 29.65
N GLY A 291 -20.26 -4.72 29.21
CA GLY A 291 -18.84 -5.10 29.27
C GLY A 291 -17.89 -4.23 28.47
N ASP A 292 -16.61 -4.60 28.46
CA ASP A 292 -15.60 -3.84 27.71
C ASP A 292 -15.60 -4.15 26.19
N TYR A 293 -16.32 -5.21 25.77
CA TYR A 293 -16.54 -5.58 24.37
C TYR A 293 -18.02 -5.86 24.09
N ALA A 294 -18.47 -5.49 22.88
CA ALA A 294 -19.83 -5.71 22.40
C ALA A 294 -19.98 -7.13 21.80
N VAL A 295 -19.87 -8.13 22.67
CA VAL A 295 -19.95 -9.55 22.27
C VAL A 295 -21.38 -9.94 21.91
N PRO A 296 -21.64 -10.49 20.71
CA PRO A 296 -22.93 -11.08 20.39
C PRO A 296 -23.18 -12.35 21.22
N ASP A 297 -24.43 -12.64 21.54
CA ASP A 297 -24.76 -13.89 22.23
C ASP A 297 -24.47 -15.10 21.34
N GLU A 298 -24.80 -15.00 20.04
CA GLU A 298 -24.52 -16.00 19.02
C GLU A 298 -24.31 -15.38 17.63
N ILE A 299 -23.67 -16.14 16.73
CA ILE A 299 -23.59 -15.83 15.31
C ILE A 299 -23.74 -17.12 14.50
N ALA A 300 -24.59 -17.09 13.46
CA ALA A 300 -24.92 -18.27 12.66
C ALA A 300 -25.20 -19.53 13.50
N GLU A 301 -26.10 -19.38 14.49
CA GLU A 301 -26.52 -20.43 15.44
C GLU A 301 -25.40 -20.97 16.35
N THR A 302 -24.24 -20.32 16.37
CA THR A 302 -23.10 -20.67 17.22
C THR A 302 -23.01 -19.69 18.39
N PRO A 303 -23.15 -20.15 19.64
CA PRO A 303 -22.96 -19.28 20.81
C PRO A 303 -21.54 -18.71 20.85
N ILE A 304 -21.41 -17.42 21.18
CA ILE A 304 -20.12 -16.71 21.22
C ILE A 304 -19.79 -16.26 22.64
N LYS A 305 -20.69 -15.52 23.29
CA LYS A 305 -20.44 -14.98 24.64
C LYS A 305 -20.16 -16.08 25.68
N GLY A 306 -19.05 -15.94 26.38
CA GLY A 306 -18.53 -16.87 27.40
C GLY A 306 -18.02 -18.21 26.84
N GLN A 307 -17.89 -18.37 25.52
CA GLN A 307 -17.53 -19.65 24.90
C GLN A 307 -16.05 -19.80 24.60
N SER A 308 -15.29 -18.70 24.49
CA SER A 308 -13.87 -18.77 24.18
C SER A 308 -13.07 -19.52 25.25
N ARG A 309 -12.13 -20.34 24.78
CA ARG A 309 -11.24 -21.16 25.61
C ARG A 309 -9.83 -21.08 25.05
N TYR A 310 -8.85 -21.04 25.94
CA TYR A 310 -7.45 -21.27 25.58
C TYR A 310 -7.21 -22.77 25.29
N SER A 311 -6.08 -23.08 24.64
CA SER A 311 -5.66 -24.44 24.29
C SER A 311 -5.60 -25.38 25.51
N ASP A 312 -5.34 -24.85 26.69
CA ASP A 312 -5.32 -25.53 28.00
C ASP A 312 -6.71 -25.71 28.67
N ASN A 313 -7.80 -25.37 27.97
CA ASN A 313 -9.20 -25.34 28.44
C ASN A 313 -9.55 -24.22 29.42
N VAL A 314 -8.64 -23.29 29.73
CA VAL A 314 -8.98 -22.14 30.57
C VAL A 314 -10.02 -21.26 29.86
N VAL A 315 -11.08 -20.88 30.58
CA VAL A 315 -12.09 -19.92 30.14
C VAL A 315 -11.42 -18.57 29.89
N ALA A 316 -11.64 -17.98 28.71
CA ALA A 316 -11.10 -16.67 28.36
C ALA A 316 -12.15 -15.54 28.59
N GLY A 317 -11.86 -14.32 28.16
CA GLY A 317 -12.72 -13.16 28.38
C GLY A 317 -13.44 -12.66 27.12
N ASP A 318 -14.19 -11.57 27.28
CA ASP A 318 -15.02 -10.99 26.20
C ASP A 318 -14.22 -10.63 24.94
N ARG A 319 -12.97 -10.18 25.08
CA ARG A 319 -12.09 -9.94 23.91
C ARG A 319 -11.89 -11.22 23.10
N GLU A 320 -11.62 -12.31 23.81
CA GLU A 320 -11.36 -13.62 23.22
C GLU A 320 -12.63 -14.25 22.64
N ASP A 321 -13.81 -13.93 23.18
CA ASP A 321 -15.08 -14.25 22.54
C ASP A 321 -15.23 -13.53 21.19
N MET A 322 -14.78 -12.28 21.06
CA MET A 322 -14.75 -11.61 19.76
C MET A 322 -13.72 -12.23 18.79
N VAL A 323 -12.65 -12.84 19.29
CA VAL A 323 -11.74 -13.63 18.44
C VAL A 323 -12.44 -14.92 17.96
N LEU A 324 -13.23 -15.56 18.82
CA LEU A 324 -14.06 -16.69 18.44
C LEU A 324 -15.12 -16.29 17.41
N GLU A 325 -15.70 -15.09 17.50
CA GLU A 325 -16.60 -14.55 16.47
C GLU A 325 -15.90 -14.54 15.10
N ASN A 326 -14.66 -14.04 15.01
CA ASN A 326 -13.89 -14.08 13.77
C ASN A 326 -13.68 -15.51 13.24
N ASP A 327 -13.35 -16.46 14.12
CA ASP A 327 -13.18 -17.86 13.72
C ASP A 327 -14.46 -18.45 13.13
N VAL A 328 -15.60 -18.25 13.80
CA VAL A 328 -16.90 -18.77 13.35
C VAL A 328 -17.31 -18.15 12.03
N VAL A 329 -17.20 -16.83 11.89
CA VAL A 329 -17.49 -16.12 10.63
C VAL A 329 -16.61 -16.65 9.49
N PHE A 330 -15.31 -16.78 9.73
CA PHE A 330 -14.40 -17.29 8.72
C PHE A 330 -14.75 -18.73 8.31
N GLY A 331 -15.09 -19.58 9.29
CA GLY A 331 -15.59 -20.93 9.04
C GLY A 331 -16.83 -20.94 8.15
N LYS A 332 -17.81 -20.05 8.41
CA LYS A 332 -19.03 -19.93 7.59
C LYS A 332 -18.73 -19.48 6.16
N LEU A 333 -17.80 -18.55 5.96
CA LEU A 333 -17.36 -18.17 4.61
C LEU A 333 -16.69 -19.33 3.88
N LEU A 334 -15.85 -20.13 4.55
CA LEU A 334 -15.24 -21.32 3.95
C LEU A 334 -16.27 -22.41 3.62
N GLU A 335 -17.24 -22.65 4.52
CA GLU A 335 -18.37 -23.54 4.28
C GLU A 335 -19.17 -23.10 3.03
N LYS A 336 -19.47 -21.80 2.92
CA LYS A 336 -20.15 -21.20 1.77
C LYS A 336 -19.41 -21.49 0.47
N LEU A 337 -18.11 -21.22 0.41
CA LEU A 337 -17.29 -21.48 -0.79
C LEU A 337 -17.20 -22.97 -1.14
N THR A 338 -17.19 -23.84 -0.13
CA THR A 338 -17.10 -25.30 -0.32
C THR A 338 -18.42 -25.88 -0.81
N ALA A 339 -19.55 -25.34 -0.36
CA ALA A 339 -20.87 -25.80 -0.76
C ALA A 339 -21.29 -25.29 -2.15
N THR A 340 -20.82 -24.12 -2.55
CA THR A 340 -21.27 -23.42 -3.77
C THR A 340 -20.49 -23.84 -5.01
N ASP A 341 -21.20 -24.18 -6.09
CA ASP A 341 -20.59 -24.49 -7.38
C ASP A 341 -19.91 -23.24 -7.99
N ASP A 342 -18.77 -23.40 -8.65
CA ASP A 342 -18.16 -22.32 -9.43
C ASP A 342 -18.83 -22.27 -10.81
N PRO A 343 -19.66 -21.23 -11.09
CA PRO A 343 -20.35 -21.13 -12.38
C PRO A 343 -19.38 -20.93 -13.56
N ARG A 344 -18.13 -20.57 -13.29
CA ARG A 344 -17.06 -20.38 -14.28
C ARG A 344 -16.29 -21.68 -14.52
N TRP A 345 -16.40 -22.67 -13.63
CA TRP A 345 -15.68 -23.94 -13.70
C TRP A 345 -16.60 -25.13 -13.45
N SER A 346 -17.30 -25.56 -14.50
CA SER A 346 -18.29 -26.63 -14.45
C SER A 346 -17.77 -27.89 -13.76
N GLY A 347 -18.47 -28.34 -12.71
CA GLY A 347 -18.14 -29.53 -11.93
C GLY A 347 -17.24 -29.29 -10.72
N HIS A 348 -16.85 -28.04 -10.48
CA HIS A 348 -15.99 -27.64 -9.35
C HIS A 348 -16.73 -26.69 -8.40
N LYS A 349 -16.23 -26.60 -7.17
CA LYS A 349 -16.70 -25.68 -6.13
C LYS A 349 -15.90 -24.39 -6.13
N LEU A 350 -16.50 -23.28 -5.67
CA LEU A 350 -15.83 -21.98 -5.59
C LEU A 350 -14.52 -22.06 -4.82
N ILE A 351 -14.47 -22.81 -3.71
CA ILE A 351 -13.27 -22.93 -2.87
C ILE A 351 -12.03 -23.39 -3.65
N GLU A 352 -12.20 -24.20 -4.70
CA GLU A 352 -11.08 -24.77 -5.44
C GLU A 352 -10.30 -23.69 -6.22
N ASN A 353 -11.02 -22.70 -6.79
CA ASN A 353 -10.44 -21.59 -7.56
C ASN A 353 -10.70 -20.22 -6.91
N THR A 354 -10.69 -20.17 -5.57
CA THR A 354 -10.68 -18.94 -4.79
C THR A 354 -9.37 -18.83 -4.02
N LEU A 355 -8.68 -17.70 -4.18
CA LEU A 355 -7.54 -17.30 -3.36
C LEU A 355 -8.07 -16.69 -2.06
N VAL A 356 -7.94 -17.42 -0.95
CA VAL A 356 -8.36 -16.98 0.39
C VAL A 356 -7.14 -16.59 1.21
N ILE A 357 -7.14 -15.38 1.75
CA ILE A 357 -6.11 -14.84 2.62
C ILE A 357 -6.74 -14.49 3.97
N PHE A 358 -6.18 -15.00 5.07
CA PHE A 358 -6.51 -14.58 6.43
C PHE A 358 -5.32 -13.85 7.05
N THR A 359 -5.56 -12.66 7.62
CA THR A 359 -4.53 -11.86 8.29
C THR A 359 -5.09 -10.94 9.38
N SER A 360 -4.24 -10.15 10.04
CA SER A 360 -4.60 -9.02 10.91
C SER A 360 -3.94 -7.72 10.47
N ASP A 361 -4.52 -6.57 10.80
CA ASP A 361 -3.98 -5.24 10.45
C ASP A 361 -2.85 -4.76 11.37
N ASN A 362 -2.72 -5.31 12.58
CA ASN A 362 -1.59 -5.13 13.48
C ASN A 362 -1.60 -6.20 14.58
N GLY A 363 -0.60 -6.16 15.47
CA GLY A 363 -0.55 -7.00 16.67
C GLY A 363 -1.71 -6.75 17.64
N PRO A 364 -1.81 -7.54 18.73
CA PRO A 364 -2.93 -7.48 19.65
C PRO A 364 -3.02 -6.13 20.38
N ASN A 365 -4.21 -5.70 20.77
CA ASN A 365 -4.43 -4.48 21.57
C ASN A 365 -4.24 -4.68 23.09
N THR A 366 -4.19 -5.94 23.55
CA THR A 366 -3.96 -6.32 24.95
C THR A 366 -2.49 -6.74 25.19
N GLY A 367 -2.09 -6.81 26.46
CA GLY A 367 -0.73 -7.14 26.88
C GLY A 367 0.14 -5.93 27.24
N ASP A 368 1.42 -6.21 27.51
CA ASP A 368 2.48 -5.26 27.83
C ASP A 368 3.13 -4.66 26.56
N ASN A 369 3.28 -3.34 26.56
CA ASN A 369 3.93 -2.60 25.47
C ASN A 369 5.42 -2.87 25.34
N LEU A 370 6.10 -3.26 26.42
CA LEU A 370 7.55 -3.43 26.47
C LEU A 370 7.98 -4.88 26.71
N GLY A 371 7.07 -5.70 27.22
CA GLY A 371 7.27 -7.12 27.50
C GLY A 371 6.82 -8.05 26.39
N ARG A 372 7.02 -9.35 26.62
CA ARG A 372 6.54 -10.45 25.77
C ARG A 372 5.07 -10.73 26.09
N ASN A 373 4.24 -10.97 25.07
CA ASN A 373 2.79 -11.17 25.24
C ASN A 373 2.34 -12.55 24.73
N GLN A 374 1.39 -13.19 25.40
CA GLN A 374 0.88 -14.48 24.94
C GLN A 374 0.10 -14.33 23.64
N GLU A 375 -0.67 -13.26 23.51
CA GLU A 375 -1.54 -12.94 22.38
C GLU A 375 -0.74 -12.69 21.09
N SER A 376 0.52 -12.25 21.20
CA SER A 376 1.45 -12.11 20.08
C SER A 376 2.26 -13.39 19.78
N GLY A 377 1.98 -14.50 20.46
CA GLY A 377 2.75 -15.75 20.36
C GLY A 377 4.06 -15.73 21.14
N GLY A 378 4.14 -14.91 22.20
CA GLY A 378 5.33 -14.72 23.03
C GLY A 378 6.28 -13.63 22.54
N LEU A 379 5.91 -12.87 21.51
CA LEU A 379 6.73 -11.80 20.94
C LEU A 379 6.63 -10.51 21.76
N ARG A 380 7.68 -9.69 21.71
CA ARG A 380 7.75 -8.42 22.45
C ARG A 380 6.84 -7.36 21.84
N GLY A 381 6.18 -6.59 22.70
CA GLY A 381 5.29 -5.51 22.32
C GLY A 381 3.96 -5.98 21.75
N LYS A 382 3.14 -4.99 21.39
CA LYS A 382 1.77 -5.15 20.94
C LYS A 382 1.38 -3.97 20.03
N LYS A 383 0.11 -3.81 19.66
CA LYS A 383 -0.40 -2.63 18.91
C LYS A 383 0.25 -1.33 19.41
N ALA A 384 0.55 -0.43 18.47
CA ALA A 384 1.29 0.81 18.68
C ALA A 384 2.77 0.64 19.11
N LYS A 385 3.42 -0.46 18.71
CA LYS A 385 4.86 -0.71 18.92
C LYS A 385 5.50 -1.34 17.68
N LEU A 386 6.73 -0.93 17.37
CA LEU A 386 7.51 -1.49 16.24
C LEU A 386 8.22 -2.81 16.56
N TRP A 387 8.09 -3.30 17.80
CA TRP A 387 8.52 -4.64 18.19
C TRP A 387 7.72 -5.72 17.45
N GLU A 388 8.28 -6.92 17.32
CA GLU A 388 7.74 -8.03 16.53
C GLU A 388 6.29 -8.34 16.92
N GLY A 389 5.92 -8.28 18.19
CA GLY A 389 4.55 -8.52 18.64
C GLY A 389 3.54 -7.44 18.24
N GLY A 390 4.00 -6.25 17.83
CA GLY A 390 3.14 -5.17 17.35
C GLY A 390 2.92 -5.15 15.83
N ILE A 391 3.76 -5.84 15.06
CA ILE A 391 3.73 -5.81 13.58
C ILE A 391 3.71 -7.20 12.92
N ARG A 392 4.17 -8.26 13.60
CA ARG A 392 4.09 -9.64 13.08
C ARG A 392 2.68 -10.18 13.39
N VAL A 393 1.98 -10.60 12.35
CA VAL A 393 0.55 -10.97 12.40
C VAL A 393 0.32 -12.37 11.84
N PRO A 394 -0.79 -13.05 12.21
CA PRO A 394 -1.24 -14.24 11.49
C PRO A 394 -1.30 -13.95 9.99
N PHE A 395 -0.81 -14.86 9.16
CA PHE A 395 -0.92 -14.73 7.71
C PHE A 395 -0.98 -16.12 7.08
N MET A 396 -2.13 -16.44 6.48
CA MET A 396 -2.42 -17.74 5.89
C MET A 396 -3.01 -17.56 4.49
N VAL A 397 -2.57 -18.39 3.54
CA VAL A 397 -2.98 -18.32 2.14
C VAL A 397 -3.42 -19.69 1.64
N SER A 398 -4.61 -19.78 1.05
CA SER A 398 -5.09 -20.99 0.36
C SER A 398 -5.55 -20.64 -1.06
N TRP A 399 -5.15 -21.49 -2.02
CA TRP A 399 -5.70 -21.49 -3.37
C TRP A 399 -5.53 -22.91 -3.92
N PRO A 400 -6.46 -23.84 -3.60
CA PRO A 400 -6.24 -25.28 -3.81
C PRO A 400 -5.87 -25.69 -5.23
N ALA A 401 -6.39 -25.00 -6.25
CA ALA A 401 -6.07 -25.29 -7.64
C ALA A 401 -4.64 -24.89 -8.09
N VAL A 402 -3.90 -24.10 -7.30
CA VAL A 402 -2.59 -23.55 -7.70
C VAL A 402 -1.52 -23.71 -6.61
N LEU A 403 -1.89 -23.61 -5.34
CA LEU A 403 -0.99 -23.65 -4.20
C LEU A 403 -1.19 -24.96 -3.42
N GLU A 404 -0.10 -25.68 -3.21
CA GLU A 404 -0.06 -26.80 -2.27
C GLU A 404 -0.03 -26.26 -0.84
N GLY A 405 -1.11 -26.47 -0.09
CA GLY A 405 -1.23 -26.10 1.31
C GLY A 405 -0.68 -27.14 2.30
N GLY A 406 -1.07 -27.03 3.57
CA GLY A 406 -0.65 -27.92 4.64
C GLY A 406 0.81 -27.77 5.05
N LYS A 407 1.41 -26.59 4.80
CA LYS A 407 2.83 -26.34 5.03
C LYS A 407 3.10 -24.99 5.67
N LEU A 408 4.19 -24.94 6.44
CA LEU A 408 4.75 -23.69 6.94
C LEU A 408 5.61 -23.03 5.87
N ASN A 409 5.54 -21.71 5.79
CA ASN A 409 6.41 -20.89 4.96
C ASN A 409 7.16 -19.88 5.82
N HIS A 410 8.49 -19.88 5.69
CA HIS A 410 9.37 -19.00 6.46
C HIS A 410 9.76 -17.73 5.70
N SER A 411 9.32 -17.57 4.46
CA SER A 411 9.54 -16.36 3.67
C SER A 411 8.86 -15.16 4.30
N ILE A 412 9.42 -13.97 4.08
CA ILE A 412 8.86 -12.72 4.58
C ILE A 412 7.74 -12.25 3.64
N VAL A 413 6.60 -11.91 4.22
CA VAL A 413 5.49 -11.24 3.51
C VAL A 413 5.02 -10.06 4.33
N SER A 414 4.84 -8.92 3.68
CA SER A 414 4.16 -7.76 4.27
C SER A 414 2.82 -7.54 3.58
N LEU A 415 1.82 -7.00 4.29
CA LEU A 415 0.54 -6.68 3.65
C LEU A 415 0.66 -5.64 2.53
N THR A 416 1.71 -4.80 2.54
CA THR A 416 2.03 -3.92 1.40
C THR A 416 2.31 -4.74 0.13
N ASP A 417 2.88 -5.94 0.24
CA ASP A 417 3.26 -6.81 -0.89
C ASP A 417 2.04 -7.40 -1.63
N LEU A 418 0.85 -7.38 -1.00
CA LEU A 418 -0.35 -7.98 -1.58
C LEU A 418 -0.79 -7.27 -2.87
N TYR A 419 -0.59 -5.97 -3.01
CA TYR A 419 -0.96 -5.27 -4.25
C TYR A 419 -0.22 -5.86 -5.46
N ALA A 420 1.12 -5.83 -5.46
CA ALA A 420 1.91 -6.32 -6.58
C ALA A 420 1.77 -7.83 -6.79
N THR A 421 1.59 -8.58 -5.71
CA THR A 421 1.35 -10.03 -5.77
C THR A 421 0.00 -10.35 -6.42
N LEU A 422 -1.06 -9.61 -6.09
CA LEU A 422 -2.37 -9.79 -6.73
C LEU A 422 -2.37 -9.29 -8.18
N ALA A 423 -1.65 -8.21 -8.49
CA ALA A 423 -1.43 -7.79 -9.87
C ALA A 423 -0.81 -8.92 -10.71
N HIS A 424 0.22 -9.60 -10.20
CA HIS A 424 0.77 -10.81 -10.84
C HIS A 424 -0.30 -11.89 -11.03
N VAL A 425 -1.04 -12.23 -9.96
CA VAL A 425 -2.05 -13.30 -9.98
C VAL A 425 -3.12 -13.07 -11.05
N VAL A 426 -3.53 -11.82 -11.27
CA VAL A 426 -4.57 -11.49 -12.26
C VAL A 426 -4.01 -11.14 -13.65
N GLY A 427 -2.69 -11.11 -13.81
CA GLY A 427 -2.01 -10.75 -15.06
C GLY A 427 -1.94 -9.25 -15.36
N HIS A 428 -2.09 -8.40 -14.34
CA HIS A 428 -1.96 -6.95 -14.45
C HIS A 428 -0.51 -6.51 -14.52
N SER A 429 -0.18 -5.63 -15.46
CA SER A 429 1.14 -5.02 -15.57
C SER A 429 1.14 -3.69 -14.83
N LEU A 430 1.85 -3.63 -13.69
CA LEU A 430 1.92 -2.41 -12.88
C LEU A 430 2.58 -1.25 -13.64
N ALA A 431 1.88 -0.12 -13.69
CA ALA A 431 2.47 1.15 -14.04
C ALA A 431 3.49 1.59 -12.98
N PRO A 432 4.43 2.50 -13.33
CA PRO A 432 5.45 2.96 -12.39
C PRO A 432 4.95 3.74 -11.16
N GLU A 433 3.79 4.37 -11.26
CA GLU A 433 3.11 5.11 -10.20
C GLU A 433 2.25 4.21 -9.29
N GLU A 434 1.91 3.00 -9.74
CA GLU A 434 1.16 2.01 -8.96
C GLU A 434 2.06 1.29 -7.96
N ALA A 435 1.56 1.10 -6.74
CA ALA A 435 2.12 0.18 -5.74
C ALA A 435 3.65 0.29 -5.57
N GLN A 436 4.15 1.53 -5.47
CA GLN A 436 5.58 1.85 -5.51
C GLN A 436 6.42 1.21 -4.40
N ASP A 437 5.81 0.74 -3.32
CA ASP A 437 6.51 0.08 -2.21
C ASP A 437 6.16 -1.42 -2.09
N SER A 438 5.32 -1.95 -3.00
CA SER A 438 4.82 -3.32 -2.97
C SER A 438 5.73 -4.28 -3.76
N TYR A 439 6.15 -5.40 -3.18
CA TYR A 439 6.89 -6.41 -3.94
C TYR A 439 6.00 -7.58 -4.34
N ASP A 440 6.19 -8.12 -5.54
CA ASP A 440 5.59 -9.41 -5.91
C ASP A 440 6.28 -10.54 -5.14
N VAL A 441 5.54 -11.23 -4.27
CA VAL A 441 6.04 -12.34 -3.46
C VAL A 441 5.44 -13.69 -3.87
N PHE A 442 4.74 -13.79 -5.00
CA PHE A 442 4.02 -15.01 -5.38
C PHE A 442 4.93 -16.23 -5.53
N ALA A 443 6.15 -16.06 -6.06
CA ALA A 443 7.14 -17.13 -6.17
C ALA A 443 7.54 -17.73 -4.80
N TYR A 444 7.53 -16.90 -3.74
CA TYR A 444 7.82 -17.32 -2.38
C TYR A 444 6.65 -18.10 -1.77
N TRP A 445 5.41 -17.78 -2.14
CA TRP A 445 4.24 -18.57 -1.76
C TRP A 445 4.32 -19.97 -2.37
N ARG A 446 4.73 -20.09 -3.64
CA ARG A 446 4.91 -21.39 -4.31
C ARG A 446 6.10 -22.20 -3.78
N GLY A 447 7.00 -21.61 -3.01
CA GLY A 447 8.23 -22.26 -2.54
C GLY A 447 9.28 -22.42 -3.65
N THR A 448 9.17 -21.67 -4.75
CA THR A 448 10.09 -21.70 -5.89
C THR A 448 10.67 -20.31 -6.18
N PRO A 449 11.22 -19.58 -5.18
CA PRO A 449 11.87 -18.30 -5.47
C PRO A 449 13.18 -18.55 -6.23
N GLU A 450 13.48 -17.72 -7.22
CA GLU A 450 14.74 -17.81 -7.98
C GLU A 450 15.96 -17.37 -7.15
N VAL A 451 15.74 -16.45 -6.21
CA VAL A 451 16.76 -15.89 -5.31
C VAL A 451 16.23 -15.81 -3.88
N PRO A 452 17.10 -15.86 -2.86
CA PRO A 452 16.71 -15.55 -1.49
C PRO A 452 16.10 -14.15 -1.38
N ASP A 453 15.12 -13.96 -0.49
CA ASP A 453 14.51 -12.64 -0.30
C ASP A 453 15.49 -11.70 0.41
N THR A 454 16.05 -10.76 -0.35
CA THR A 454 16.91 -9.67 0.14
C THR A 454 16.18 -8.33 0.18
N ARG A 455 14.90 -8.30 -0.17
CA ARG A 455 14.14 -7.05 -0.32
C ARG A 455 13.86 -6.44 1.06
N PRO A 456 14.02 -5.12 1.22
CA PRO A 456 13.73 -4.43 2.47
C PRO A 456 12.23 -4.35 2.73
N ARG A 457 11.83 -4.46 4.00
CA ARG A 457 10.49 -4.10 4.48
C ARG A 457 10.63 -2.97 5.49
N VAL A 458 9.78 -1.96 5.35
CA VAL A 458 9.75 -0.77 6.22
C VAL A 458 8.47 -0.82 7.03
N PHE A 459 8.59 -0.59 8.33
CA PHE A 459 7.50 -0.57 9.28
C PHE A 459 7.40 0.78 9.96
N PHE A 460 6.17 1.16 10.29
CA PHE A 460 5.85 2.48 10.81
C PHE A 460 4.85 2.42 11.98
N CYS A 461 4.98 3.34 12.93
CA CYS A 461 4.05 3.46 14.04
C CYS A 461 3.93 4.91 14.50
N HIS A 462 2.89 5.59 14.03
CA HIS A 462 2.57 6.96 14.43
C HIS A 462 1.19 7.01 15.04
N LEU A 463 1.08 7.73 16.15
CA LEU A 463 -0.17 7.85 16.91
C LEU A 463 -0.82 9.23 16.76
N GLY A 464 -0.22 10.13 15.96
CA GLY A 464 -0.66 11.51 15.86
C GLY A 464 -0.45 12.30 17.17
N PRO A 465 -0.83 13.59 17.22
CA PRO A 465 -0.72 14.41 18.42
C PRO A 465 -1.56 13.84 19.58
N PRO A 466 -1.07 13.90 20.84
CA PRO A 466 0.22 14.43 21.29
C PRO A 466 1.39 13.42 21.21
N TYR A 467 1.17 12.23 20.65
CA TYR A 467 2.11 11.10 20.61
C TYR A 467 2.93 11.01 19.30
N LEU A 468 3.22 12.15 18.68
CA LEU A 468 3.98 12.24 17.43
C LEU A 468 5.40 11.68 17.63
N ASN A 469 5.88 10.87 16.67
CA ASN A 469 7.26 10.39 16.63
C ASN A 469 7.70 10.15 15.18
N ASP A 470 8.98 10.33 14.89
CA ASP A 470 9.56 10.18 13.54
C ASP A 470 10.28 8.83 13.33
N THR A 471 9.94 7.85 14.15
CA THR A 471 10.58 6.53 14.20
C THR A 471 10.08 5.62 13.07
N LEU A 472 11.01 4.88 12.46
CA LEU A 472 10.75 3.79 11.51
C LEU A 472 11.53 2.54 11.90
N ALA A 473 11.10 1.40 11.38
CA ALA A 473 11.92 0.19 11.38
C ALA A 473 12.14 -0.34 9.96
N ILE A 474 13.31 -0.88 9.68
CA ILE A 474 13.62 -1.59 8.44
C ILE A 474 14.06 -3.02 8.75
N ARG A 475 13.62 -3.99 7.96
CA ARG A 475 14.07 -5.39 8.01
C ARG A 475 14.56 -5.84 6.64
N GLN A 476 15.74 -6.48 6.62
CA GLN A 476 16.24 -7.25 5.48
C GLN A 476 16.78 -8.60 5.97
N GLY A 477 16.22 -9.70 5.48
CA GLY A 477 16.52 -11.03 6.00
C GLY A 477 16.17 -11.14 7.49
N SER A 478 17.11 -11.58 8.33
CA SER A 478 16.91 -11.62 9.79
C SER A 478 17.23 -10.30 10.49
N HIS A 479 17.89 -9.36 9.82
CA HIS A 479 18.35 -8.13 10.42
C HIS A 479 17.24 -7.08 10.44
N LYS A 480 16.97 -6.53 11.63
CA LYS A 480 15.99 -5.47 11.86
C LYS A 480 16.66 -4.28 12.55
N LEU A 481 16.40 -3.08 12.07
CA LEU A 481 16.90 -1.83 12.63
C LEU A 481 15.74 -0.89 12.88
N ILE A 482 15.66 -0.34 14.10
CA ILE A 482 14.82 0.80 14.44
C ILE A 482 15.68 2.06 14.35
N VAL A 483 15.12 3.14 13.82
CA VAL A 483 15.79 4.44 13.67
C VAL A 483 14.90 5.57 14.20
N ASP A 484 15.52 6.63 14.73
CA ASP A 484 14.86 7.92 14.97
C ASP A 484 15.09 8.86 13.78
N GLY A 485 14.07 9.69 13.52
CA GLY A 485 13.92 10.58 12.37
C GLY A 485 14.14 10.04 10.97
N GLY A 486 13.90 8.73 10.83
CA GLY A 486 13.63 8.11 9.53
C GLY A 486 12.51 8.80 8.75
N LEU A 487 11.61 9.54 9.43
CA LEU A 487 10.71 10.50 8.82
C LEU A 487 11.18 11.94 8.99
N ALA A 488 10.98 12.73 7.95
CA ALA A 488 11.39 14.11 7.95
C ALA A 488 10.39 15.06 8.61
N MET A 489 9.86 14.76 9.80
CA MET A 489 8.80 15.54 10.44
C MET A 489 9.36 16.72 11.27
N PRO A 490 9.47 17.95 10.72
CA PRO A 490 10.08 19.07 11.42
C PRO A 490 9.28 19.53 12.65
N TRP A 491 7.96 19.25 12.69
CA TRP A 491 7.08 19.56 13.81
C TRP A 491 7.16 18.55 14.96
N ALA A 492 7.82 17.40 14.77
CA ALA A 492 8.00 16.42 15.83
C ALA A 492 9.09 16.91 16.81
N SER A 493 8.70 17.12 18.08
CA SER A 493 9.62 17.59 19.11
C SER A 493 10.78 16.60 19.31
N GLY A 494 12.02 17.08 19.18
CA GLY A 494 13.23 16.26 19.32
C GLY A 494 13.54 15.35 18.12
N GLY A 495 12.79 15.48 17.01
CA GLY A 495 13.01 14.66 15.82
C GLY A 495 14.32 14.95 15.08
N SER A 496 14.85 13.96 14.37
CA SER A 496 16.13 14.05 13.63
C SER A 496 16.00 14.76 12.27
N ARG A 497 14.78 15.17 11.90
CA ARG A 497 14.46 15.94 10.68
C ARG A 497 14.89 15.22 9.39
N GLY A 498 14.62 13.92 9.30
CA GLY A 498 14.75 13.15 8.07
C GLY A 498 16.07 12.39 7.90
N ASP A 499 16.84 12.22 8.99
CA ASP A 499 17.99 11.33 9.04
C ASP A 499 17.61 9.96 9.60
N SER A 500 18.07 8.88 8.98
CA SER A 500 17.85 7.53 9.50
C SER A 500 18.85 7.19 10.61
N THR A 501 18.72 7.81 11.78
CA THR A 501 19.67 7.65 12.91
C THR A 501 19.42 6.32 13.64
N PRO A 502 20.37 5.35 13.62
CA PRO A 502 20.22 4.06 14.29
C PRO A 502 19.94 4.17 15.80
N THR A 503 18.87 3.52 16.28
CA THR A 503 18.54 3.47 17.71
C THR A 503 18.71 2.08 18.30
N VAL A 504 18.18 1.04 17.64
CA VAL A 504 18.28 -0.33 18.12
C VAL A 504 18.32 -1.33 16.97
N PHE A 505 19.25 -2.28 17.02
CA PHE A 505 19.45 -3.29 15.98
C PHE A 505 19.25 -4.69 16.53
N TYR A 506 18.56 -5.58 15.81
CA TYR A 506 18.34 -6.97 16.16
C TYR A 506 18.67 -7.91 14.99
N ASP A 507 19.35 -9.02 15.27
CA ASP A 507 19.33 -10.19 14.40
C ASP A 507 18.24 -11.13 14.90
N LEU A 508 17.09 -11.13 14.23
CA LEU A 508 15.91 -11.91 14.61
C LEU A 508 16.11 -13.43 14.49
N LYS A 509 17.20 -13.89 13.85
CA LYS A 509 17.56 -15.31 13.84
C LYS A 509 18.04 -15.75 15.22
N GLU A 510 18.80 -14.89 15.90
CA GLU A 510 19.40 -15.16 17.20
C GLU A 510 18.57 -14.57 18.36
N ASN A 511 17.92 -13.42 18.14
CA ASN A 511 17.13 -12.69 19.13
C ASN A 511 15.72 -12.35 18.57
N LEU A 512 14.93 -13.39 18.29
CA LEU A 512 13.56 -13.23 17.78
C LEU A 512 12.67 -12.40 18.71
N TYR A 513 12.86 -12.52 20.02
CA TYR A 513 12.02 -11.87 21.02
C TYR A 513 12.43 -10.43 21.31
N GLU A 514 13.49 -9.95 20.65
CA GLU A 514 14.00 -8.58 20.80
C GLU A 514 14.29 -8.21 22.26
N ASP A 515 14.80 -9.18 23.03
CA ASP A 515 15.15 -8.95 24.43
C ASP A 515 16.41 -8.09 24.53
N GLY A 516 16.42 -7.21 25.53
CA GLY A 516 17.52 -6.27 25.75
C GLY A 516 17.61 -5.20 24.65
N ASN A 517 18.58 -4.31 24.81
CA ASN A 517 18.96 -3.34 23.80
C ASN A 517 20.27 -3.80 23.17
N THR A 518 20.19 -4.39 21.99
CA THR A 518 21.37 -4.75 21.20
C THR A 518 21.92 -3.53 20.47
N SER A 519 23.25 -3.50 20.36
CA SER A 519 24.06 -2.33 20.04
C SER A 519 23.59 -1.54 18.81
N ASN A 520 23.47 -0.21 18.96
CA ASN A 520 23.35 0.75 17.85
C ASN A 520 24.72 1.17 17.28
N ASP A 521 25.77 0.38 17.56
CA ASP A 521 27.14 0.72 17.23
C ASP A 521 27.30 1.06 15.74
N PRO A 522 27.61 2.33 15.42
CA PRO A 522 27.84 2.77 14.06
C PRO A 522 28.99 2.04 13.37
N SER A 523 29.86 1.32 14.10
CA SER A 523 30.92 0.47 13.56
C SER A 523 30.40 -0.81 12.89
N ASN A 524 29.18 -1.25 13.20
CA ASN A 524 28.54 -2.40 12.56
C ASN A 524 28.14 -2.06 11.11
N HIS A 525 28.69 -2.81 10.14
CA HIS A 525 28.43 -2.58 8.72
C HIS A 525 26.95 -2.80 8.33
N VAL A 526 26.28 -3.79 8.92
CA VAL A 526 24.86 -4.10 8.65
C VAL A 526 23.97 -2.96 9.10
N VAL A 527 24.26 -2.38 10.28
CA VAL A 527 23.52 -1.22 10.82
C VAL A 527 23.64 -0.04 9.86
N ARG A 528 24.85 0.27 9.38
CA ARG A 528 25.06 1.35 8.41
C ARG A 528 24.35 1.10 7.08
N GLU A 529 24.36 -0.14 6.60
CA GLU A 529 23.72 -0.52 5.33
C GLU A 529 22.20 -0.42 5.41
N LEU A 530 21.59 -0.90 6.50
CA LEU A 530 20.14 -0.79 6.74
C LEU A 530 19.70 0.68 6.85
N ALA A 531 20.42 1.49 7.61
CA ALA A 531 20.14 2.92 7.73
C ALA A 531 20.25 3.65 6.38
N ALA A 532 21.30 3.35 5.61
CA ALA A 532 21.47 3.91 4.27
C ALA A 532 20.38 3.46 3.28
N THR A 533 19.97 2.20 3.36
CA THR A 533 18.89 1.63 2.54
C THR A 533 17.55 2.27 2.87
N LEU A 534 17.23 2.43 4.16
CA LEU A 534 16.02 3.12 4.60
C LEU A 534 16.00 4.57 4.11
N GLN A 535 17.11 5.30 4.26
CA GLN A 535 17.25 6.66 3.76
C GLN A 535 17.02 6.72 2.25
N GLN A 536 17.58 5.77 1.50
CA GLN A 536 17.41 5.69 0.05
C GLN A 536 15.95 5.44 -0.34
N ILE A 537 15.27 4.47 0.28
CA ILE A 537 13.86 4.14 0.01
C ILE A 537 12.95 5.32 0.33
N HIS A 538 13.15 5.94 1.50
CA HIS A 538 12.36 7.09 1.93
C HIS A 538 12.51 8.23 0.93
N ASN A 539 13.75 8.66 0.66
CA ASN A 539 14.04 9.81 -0.18
C ASN A 539 13.76 9.58 -1.67
N ARG A 540 13.99 8.38 -2.23
CA ARG A 540 13.71 8.12 -3.65
C ARG A 540 12.22 8.00 -3.95
N GLY A 541 11.39 7.71 -2.95
CA GLY A 541 9.92 7.67 -3.08
C GLY A 541 9.30 6.31 -3.33
N TYR A 542 10.10 5.25 -3.45
CA TYR A 542 9.64 3.91 -3.79
C TYR A 542 10.58 2.83 -3.22
N ALA A 543 10.05 1.66 -2.92
CA ALA A 543 10.81 0.48 -2.49
C ALA A 543 10.93 -0.55 -3.63
N ARG A 544 9.89 -0.72 -4.44
CA ARG A 544 9.84 -1.62 -5.59
C ARG A 544 10.75 -1.12 -6.72
N GLU A 545 11.38 -2.04 -7.45
CA GLU A 545 12.00 -1.70 -8.74
C GLU A 545 10.91 -1.46 -9.80
N LEU A 546 10.88 -0.25 -10.36
CA LEU A 546 9.79 0.20 -11.23
C LEU A 546 9.97 -0.20 -12.70
N ASN A 547 11.11 -0.80 -13.07
CA ASN A 547 11.43 -1.27 -14.43
C ASN A 547 11.09 -0.24 -15.53
N LEU A 548 11.49 1.00 -15.30
CA LEU A 548 11.20 2.12 -16.19
C LEU A 548 11.78 1.86 -17.60
N PRO A 549 11.03 2.17 -18.67
CA PRO A 549 11.54 2.02 -20.03
C PRO A 549 12.73 2.97 -20.26
N ALA A 550 13.72 2.50 -21.03
CA ALA A 550 14.79 3.36 -21.51
C ALA A 550 14.22 4.32 -22.57
N GLY A 551 14.39 5.61 -22.35
CA GLY A 551 13.90 6.67 -23.22
C GLY A 551 14.93 7.79 -23.35
N PRO A 552 14.71 8.77 -24.25
CA PRO A 552 15.59 9.93 -24.32
C PRO A 552 15.48 10.83 -23.08
N GLU A 553 14.37 10.82 -22.33
CA GLU A 553 14.14 11.71 -21.20
C GLU A 553 14.91 11.25 -19.94
N MET A 554 15.59 12.19 -19.26
CA MET A 554 16.13 11.94 -17.93
C MET A 554 15.04 11.80 -16.86
N ILE A 555 14.00 12.63 -16.94
CA ILE A 555 12.83 12.56 -16.06
C ILE A 555 11.70 11.96 -16.87
N VAL A 556 11.34 10.72 -16.57
CA VAL A 556 10.29 9.96 -17.24
C VAL A 556 8.91 10.42 -16.78
N HIS A 557 8.76 10.71 -15.49
CA HIS A 557 7.53 11.27 -14.93
C HIS A 557 7.89 12.33 -13.88
N PRO A 558 7.31 13.53 -13.92
CA PRO A 558 7.67 14.60 -12.99
C PRO A 558 7.20 14.33 -11.55
N GLY A 559 6.19 13.48 -11.33
CA GLY A 559 5.64 13.25 -10.00
C GLY A 559 4.99 14.51 -9.41
N TRP A 560 4.97 14.61 -8.08
CA TRP A 560 4.42 15.73 -7.31
C TRP A 560 5.49 16.53 -6.55
N HIS A 561 6.78 16.33 -6.84
CA HIS A 561 7.88 16.94 -6.08
C HIS A 561 8.04 18.45 -6.19
N ASN A 562 8.81 18.97 -5.23
CA ASN A 562 9.17 20.37 -5.05
C ASN A 562 10.05 20.87 -6.21
N LEU A 563 9.62 21.92 -6.89
CA LEU A 563 10.49 22.83 -7.63
C LEU A 563 11.01 23.91 -6.66
N ARG A 564 12.22 24.43 -6.89
CA ARG A 564 12.84 25.43 -6.01
C ARG A 564 13.24 26.69 -6.79
N ASN A 565 12.38 27.69 -6.83
CA ASN A 565 12.71 29.04 -7.33
C ASN A 565 12.70 30.10 -6.23
N ASP A 566 12.34 29.72 -5.00
CA ASP A 566 12.37 30.54 -3.79
C ASP A 566 13.80 30.73 -3.21
N VAL A 567 14.83 30.32 -3.95
CA VAL A 567 16.24 30.46 -3.56
C VAL A 567 17.06 31.09 -4.68
N THR A 568 17.89 32.06 -4.33
CA THR A 568 18.85 32.66 -5.28
C THR A 568 20.14 31.85 -5.32
N GLY A 569 20.58 31.47 -6.52
CA GLY A 569 21.81 30.70 -6.76
C GLY A 569 21.69 29.80 -7.99
N GLU A 570 22.31 28.62 -7.92
CA GLU A 570 22.08 27.53 -8.86
C GLU A 570 21.59 26.30 -8.09
N ILE A 571 20.45 25.75 -8.51
CA ILE A 571 19.90 24.50 -7.95
C ILE A 571 20.16 23.35 -8.90
N GLY A 572 20.22 22.13 -8.36
CA GLY A 572 20.32 20.95 -9.21
C GLY A 572 20.62 19.71 -8.41
N PHE A 573 21.32 18.76 -9.03
CA PHE A 573 21.63 17.49 -8.39
C PHE A 573 22.91 16.88 -8.95
N GLU A 574 23.52 16.06 -8.11
CA GLU A 574 24.64 15.20 -8.44
C GLU A 574 24.10 13.83 -8.88
N PHE A 575 24.60 13.28 -9.98
CA PHE A 575 24.17 11.98 -10.50
C PHE A 575 25.32 11.22 -11.16
N GLN A 576 25.10 9.92 -11.37
CA GLN A 576 26.00 9.03 -12.07
C GLN A 576 25.21 8.15 -13.03
N LEU A 577 25.89 7.61 -14.06
CA LEU A 577 25.34 6.52 -14.85
C LEU A 577 25.34 5.23 -14.02
N GLN A 578 24.24 4.48 -14.08
CA GLN A 578 24.14 3.16 -13.45
C GLN A 578 25.20 2.24 -14.04
N LYS A 579 25.83 1.42 -13.19
CA LYS A 579 26.82 0.42 -13.65
C LYS A 579 26.16 -0.51 -14.67
N GLY A 580 26.78 -0.68 -15.83
CA GLY A 580 26.28 -1.54 -16.93
C GLY A 580 25.51 -0.81 -18.04
N SER A 581 25.08 0.44 -17.83
CA SER A 581 24.34 1.27 -18.82
C SER A 581 25.09 1.70 -20.08
N GLY A 582 26.41 1.47 -20.16
CA GLY A 582 27.29 2.02 -21.20
C GLY A 582 27.50 3.53 -21.11
N GLU A 583 27.95 4.13 -22.21
CA GLU A 583 28.03 5.58 -22.37
C GLU A 583 26.68 6.14 -22.86
N LYS A 584 26.36 7.38 -22.47
CA LYS A 584 25.14 8.08 -22.92
C LYS A 584 25.51 9.39 -23.60
N LEU A 585 24.87 9.71 -24.72
CA LEU A 585 25.09 10.98 -25.41
C LEU A 585 23.97 11.97 -25.09
N VAL A 586 24.29 13.06 -24.40
CA VAL A 586 23.37 14.16 -24.10
C VAL A 586 23.28 15.09 -25.29
N THR A 587 22.06 15.34 -25.76
CA THR A 587 21.78 16.17 -26.94
C THR A 587 21.12 17.50 -26.58
N HIS A 588 20.44 17.56 -25.44
CA HIS A 588 19.74 18.74 -24.97
C HIS A 588 19.95 18.89 -23.46
N LEU A 589 20.00 20.14 -23.00
CA LEU A 589 19.72 20.47 -21.61
C LEU A 589 18.32 21.06 -21.56
N GLY A 590 17.62 20.84 -20.45
CA GLY A 590 16.27 21.36 -20.28
C GLY A 590 15.99 21.79 -18.87
N MET A 591 14.84 22.43 -18.73
CA MET A 591 14.31 22.82 -17.44
C MET A 591 12.80 22.67 -17.42
N PHE A 592 12.24 22.66 -16.22
CA PHE A 592 10.80 22.70 -16.03
C PHE A 592 10.21 23.99 -16.64
N ASP A 593 9.17 23.86 -17.45
CA ASP A 593 8.42 24.95 -18.09
C ASP A 593 7.00 24.43 -18.38
N ALA A 594 6.18 24.42 -17.35
CA ALA A 594 4.81 23.88 -17.37
C ALA A 594 3.77 25.00 -17.34
N PRO A 595 2.56 24.76 -17.87
CA PRO A 595 1.47 25.73 -17.80
C PRO A 595 0.91 25.90 -16.37
N ASP A 596 0.30 27.07 -16.10
CA ASP A 596 -0.31 27.50 -14.82
C ASP A 596 -1.29 26.51 -14.15
N LYS A 597 -1.76 25.46 -14.84
CA LYS A 597 -2.63 24.42 -14.25
C LYS A 597 -1.93 23.67 -13.11
N ASP A 598 -0.60 23.66 -13.08
CA ASP A 598 0.21 23.04 -12.03
C ASP A 598 0.53 24.01 -10.88
N ALA A 599 -0.30 25.05 -10.67
CA ALA A 599 -0.11 26.05 -9.62
C ALA A 599 -0.10 25.44 -8.21
N SER A 600 0.52 26.16 -7.29
CA SER A 600 0.75 25.66 -5.95
C SER A 600 -0.47 25.63 -5.05
N ILE A 601 -0.43 24.71 -4.07
CA ILE A 601 -1.43 24.58 -3.01
C ILE A 601 -0.90 24.99 -1.64
N ARG A 602 0.42 25.20 -1.50
CA ARG A 602 1.11 25.82 -0.35
C ARG A 602 2.33 26.61 -0.85
N GLY A 603 3.25 27.07 0.00
CA GLY A 603 4.55 27.65 -0.42
C GLY A 603 5.73 26.72 -0.12
N ALA A 604 6.86 26.84 -0.82
CA ALA A 604 8.02 25.92 -0.78
C ALA A 604 8.60 25.67 0.62
N ARG A 605 8.54 26.67 1.50
CA ARG A 605 9.09 26.61 2.85
C ARG A 605 8.03 26.37 3.93
N SER A 606 6.75 26.32 3.55
CA SER A 606 5.68 26.07 4.50
C SER A 606 5.71 24.63 4.97
N VAL A 607 5.50 24.44 6.27
CA VAL A 607 5.29 23.12 6.87
C VAL A 607 3.98 22.54 6.33
N PRO A 608 3.97 21.29 5.83
CA PRO A 608 2.74 20.59 5.48
C PRO A 608 1.71 20.59 6.60
N THR A 609 0.47 20.91 6.28
CA THR A 609 -0.68 20.67 7.15
C THR A 609 -1.58 19.60 6.55
N GLU A 610 -2.45 19.02 7.37
CA GLU A 610 -3.46 18.03 6.93
C GLU A 610 -4.43 18.59 5.88
N ARG A 611 -4.57 19.92 5.82
CA ARG A 611 -5.43 20.60 4.84
C ARG A 611 -4.75 20.77 3.49
N ASP A 612 -3.43 20.68 3.46
CA ASP A 612 -2.67 20.76 2.22
C ASP A 612 -2.66 19.36 1.60
N ARG A 613 -3.29 19.22 0.43
CA ARG A 613 -3.04 18.04 -0.40
C ARG A 613 -1.56 18.07 -0.82
N ASP A 614 -0.99 16.93 -1.21
CA ASP A 614 0.37 16.88 -1.79
C ASP A 614 0.33 16.81 -3.33
N GLN A 615 -0.86 16.85 -3.92
CA GLN A 615 -1.12 16.72 -5.37
C GLN A 615 -1.31 18.11 -6.02
N PRO A 616 -0.75 18.39 -7.20
CA PRO A 616 -1.00 19.63 -7.96
C PRO A 616 -2.50 19.86 -8.26
N SER A 617 -2.90 21.13 -8.39
CA SER A 617 -4.26 21.49 -8.81
C SER A 617 -4.61 20.89 -10.17
N THR A 618 -5.86 20.45 -10.34
CA THR A 618 -6.41 20.01 -11.64
C THR A 618 -7.34 21.05 -12.27
N GLN A 619 -7.53 22.21 -11.63
CA GLN A 619 -8.49 23.21 -12.11
C GLN A 619 -8.07 23.79 -13.47
N LEU A 620 -8.98 23.66 -14.45
CA LEU A 620 -8.86 24.14 -15.82
C LEU A 620 -8.89 25.68 -15.87
N GLY A 621 -7.72 26.31 -15.76
CA GLY A 621 -7.53 27.65 -16.32
C GLY A 621 -7.42 27.58 -17.84
N GLN A 622 -8.21 28.37 -18.56
CA GLN A 622 -8.17 28.43 -20.03
C GLN A 622 -6.76 28.77 -20.53
N ASN A 623 -6.20 27.91 -21.39
CA ASN A 623 -5.05 28.13 -22.29
C ASN A 623 -4.06 29.24 -21.88
N LYS A 624 -3.20 28.97 -20.90
CA LYS A 624 -2.02 29.80 -20.65
C LYS A 624 -0.78 29.18 -21.29
N LYS A 625 0.00 30.02 -22.00
CA LYS A 625 1.22 29.62 -22.71
C LYS A 625 2.31 29.19 -21.71
N ARG A 626 3.07 28.14 -22.04
CA ARG A 626 4.30 27.73 -21.34
C ARG A 626 5.36 28.82 -21.50
N ARG A 627 5.63 29.61 -20.46
CA ARG A 627 6.65 30.66 -20.48
C ARG A 627 7.20 30.90 -19.08
N ILE A 628 8.50 30.70 -18.97
CA ILE A 628 9.34 31.37 -17.98
C ILE A 628 9.29 32.91 -18.17
N ALA A 629 9.40 33.66 -17.08
CA ALA A 629 9.44 35.11 -17.02
C ALA A 629 10.87 35.65 -17.03
N ALA A 630 11.85 34.89 -16.53
CA ALA A 630 13.25 35.31 -16.49
C ALA A 630 14.15 34.44 -17.37
N ASN A 631 15.40 34.91 -17.51
CA ASN A 631 16.45 34.14 -18.16
C ASN A 631 17.07 33.16 -17.16
N HIS A 632 17.28 31.91 -17.57
CA HIS A 632 18.01 30.92 -16.79
C HIS A 632 19.23 30.41 -17.55
N VAL A 633 20.21 29.94 -16.79
CA VAL A 633 21.39 29.25 -17.31
C VAL A 633 21.37 27.82 -16.79
N LEU A 634 21.45 26.87 -17.72
CA LEU A 634 21.62 25.46 -17.44
C LEU A 634 23.07 25.07 -17.65
N ARG A 635 23.63 24.28 -16.74
CA ARG A 635 25.03 23.85 -16.78
C ARG A 635 25.12 22.38 -16.45
N LEU A 636 25.90 21.66 -17.23
CA LEU A 636 26.26 20.28 -16.99
C LEU A 636 27.76 20.22 -16.74
N LEU A 637 28.13 19.71 -15.57
CA LEU A 637 29.51 19.62 -15.10
C LEU A 637 29.90 18.17 -14.88
N ARG A 638 31.19 17.89 -15.06
CA ARG A 638 31.85 16.66 -14.63
C ARG A 638 32.73 16.97 -13.42
N VAL A 639 32.59 16.19 -12.36
CA VAL A 639 33.41 16.29 -11.15
C VAL A 639 34.70 15.48 -11.35
N GLU A 640 35.83 16.08 -11.05
CA GLU A 640 37.17 15.48 -11.13
C GLU A 640 37.86 15.59 -9.76
N THR A 641 38.98 14.87 -9.58
CA THR A 641 39.74 14.87 -8.32
C THR A 641 40.16 16.27 -7.87
N ASP A 642 40.52 17.15 -8.81
CA ASP A 642 41.06 18.48 -8.55
C ASP A 642 40.04 19.62 -8.78
N GLY A 643 38.76 19.28 -8.97
CA GLY A 643 37.70 20.29 -9.15
C GLY A 643 36.55 19.85 -10.05
N GLN A 644 36.13 20.75 -10.93
CA GLN A 644 34.96 20.55 -11.78
C GLN A 644 35.19 21.16 -13.16
N ILE A 645 34.69 20.48 -14.19
CA ILE A 645 34.77 20.93 -15.58
C ILE A 645 33.36 21.08 -16.11
N GLU A 646 33.02 22.27 -16.58
CA GLU A 646 31.79 22.49 -17.31
C GLU A 646 31.91 21.87 -18.70
N ILE A 647 31.05 20.90 -19.00
CA ILE A 647 31.08 20.12 -20.24
C ILE A 647 29.97 20.54 -21.20
N ALA A 648 28.91 21.18 -20.69
CA ALA A 648 27.90 21.88 -21.49
C ALA A 648 27.25 23.01 -20.68
N ASN A 649 26.78 24.03 -21.39
CA ASN A 649 25.86 25.03 -20.87
C ASN A 649 24.86 25.45 -21.95
N CYS A 650 23.72 25.99 -21.54
CA CYS A 650 22.85 26.76 -22.40
C CYS A 650 22.12 27.84 -21.60
N GLN A 651 21.78 28.93 -22.27
CA GLN A 651 20.87 29.93 -21.75
C GLN A 651 19.46 29.63 -22.25
N VAL A 652 18.48 29.82 -21.38
CA VAL A 652 17.05 29.69 -21.69
C VAL A 652 16.41 31.05 -21.40
N SER A 653 15.89 31.68 -22.44
CA SER A 653 15.20 32.97 -22.38
C SER A 653 13.69 32.79 -22.65
N PRO A 654 12.83 33.70 -22.15
CA PRO A 654 11.38 33.64 -22.38
C PRO A 654 10.98 33.50 -23.86
N GLU A 655 11.80 34.03 -24.78
CA GLU A 655 11.53 34.04 -26.22
C GLU A 655 12.18 32.88 -27.00
N ASP A 656 13.06 32.07 -26.40
CA ASP A 656 13.76 31.02 -27.16
C ASP A 656 12.78 29.98 -27.74
N ALA A 657 13.04 29.48 -28.93
CA ALA A 657 12.37 28.26 -29.38
C ALA A 657 12.99 27.05 -28.67
N GLY A 658 12.18 26.24 -27.98
CA GLY A 658 12.62 25.01 -27.32
C GLY A 658 11.76 23.81 -27.72
N GLU A 659 12.31 22.62 -27.55
CA GLU A 659 11.53 21.39 -27.66
C GLU A 659 10.78 21.16 -26.34
N TYR A 660 9.46 21.06 -26.41
CA TYR A 660 8.61 20.87 -25.25
C TYR A 660 8.19 19.41 -25.14
N ARG A 661 8.49 18.78 -23.99
CA ARG A 661 8.00 17.42 -23.65
C ARG A 661 7.46 17.43 -22.23
N ASP A 662 6.24 16.95 -22.06
CA ASP A 662 5.49 17.01 -20.81
C ASP A 662 5.56 18.38 -20.14
N SER A 663 6.18 18.47 -18.97
CA SER A 663 6.34 19.69 -18.17
C SER A 663 7.71 20.38 -18.35
N PHE A 664 8.48 19.99 -19.36
CA PHE A 664 9.85 20.46 -19.57
C PHE A 664 10.05 21.10 -20.95
N ARG A 665 10.98 22.06 -20.99
CA ARG A 665 11.50 22.70 -22.20
C ARG A 665 12.98 22.37 -22.35
N TYR A 666 13.36 21.94 -23.54
CA TYR A 666 14.69 21.48 -23.88
C TYR A 666 15.31 22.36 -24.95
N ILE A 667 16.56 22.76 -24.72
CA ILE A 667 17.39 23.51 -25.65
C ILE A 667 18.47 22.58 -26.18
N ARG A 668 18.57 22.53 -27.51
CA ARG A 668 19.55 21.67 -28.19
C ARG A 668 20.95 22.20 -27.97
N LEU A 669 21.86 21.31 -27.59
CA LEU A 669 23.27 21.64 -27.50
C LEU A 669 23.89 21.78 -28.89
N ASN A 670 24.73 22.79 -29.08
CA ASN A 670 25.50 22.98 -30.31
C ASN A 670 26.38 21.75 -30.63
N LYS A 671 26.89 21.08 -29.59
CA LYS A 671 27.62 19.83 -29.67
C LYS A 671 27.12 18.87 -28.58
N PRO A 672 26.69 17.65 -28.95
CA PRO A 672 26.32 16.65 -27.96
C PRO A 672 27.48 16.31 -27.03
N VAL A 673 27.17 15.99 -25.78
CA VAL A 673 28.15 15.69 -24.73
C VAL A 673 28.02 14.24 -24.29
N ARG A 674 29.15 13.57 -24.10
CA ARG A 674 29.19 12.16 -23.74
C ARG A 674 29.35 11.98 -22.25
N LEU A 675 28.45 11.21 -21.65
CA LEU A 675 28.54 10.75 -20.26
C LEU A 675 29.14 9.35 -20.23
N GLN A 676 30.06 9.16 -19.30
CA GLN A 676 30.80 7.93 -19.07
C GLN A 676 30.41 7.33 -17.72
N GLN A 677 30.52 6.02 -17.63
CA GLN A 677 30.39 5.34 -16.34
C GLN A 677 31.53 5.74 -15.39
N ASN A 678 31.28 5.61 -14.09
CA ASN A 678 32.23 5.92 -13.00
C ASN A 678 32.63 7.40 -12.89
N ALA A 679 32.08 8.28 -13.72
CA ALA A 679 32.19 9.73 -13.56
C ALA A 679 30.98 10.26 -12.79
N THR A 680 31.23 11.26 -11.96
CA THR A 680 30.18 12.02 -11.27
C THR A 680 29.84 13.26 -12.09
N TYR A 681 28.55 13.47 -12.32
CA TYR A 681 28.02 14.61 -13.05
C TYR A 681 27.16 15.47 -12.15
N VAL A 682 27.12 16.76 -12.46
CA VAL A 682 26.29 17.74 -11.77
C VAL A 682 25.52 18.53 -12.81
N LEU A 683 24.19 18.53 -12.70
CA LEU A 683 23.32 19.30 -13.57
C LEU A 683 22.68 20.42 -12.75
N LEU A 684 22.86 21.66 -13.20
CA LEU A 684 22.44 22.88 -12.49
C LEU A 684 21.55 23.75 -13.37
N MET A 685 20.70 24.53 -12.71
CA MET A 685 19.88 25.61 -13.25
C MET A 685 20.00 26.84 -12.34
N SER A 686 20.21 28.02 -12.93
CA SER A 686 20.17 29.27 -12.17
C SER A 686 18.75 29.62 -11.71
N THR A 687 18.61 30.12 -10.50
CA THR A 687 17.33 30.57 -9.92
C THR A 687 17.51 31.90 -9.20
N ALA A 688 16.48 32.74 -9.20
CA ALA A 688 16.47 33.97 -8.43
C ALA A 688 15.11 34.16 -7.75
N VAL A 689 15.14 34.54 -6.47
CA VAL A 689 13.90 34.85 -5.74
C VAL A 689 13.14 35.96 -6.46
N ALA A 690 11.84 35.76 -6.65
CA ALA A 690 10.93 36.72 -7.27
C ALA A 690 11.34 37.13 -8.70
N ASP A 691 11.92 36.20 -9.46
CA ASP A 691 12.20 36.34 -10.90
C ASP A 691 10.93 36.36 -11.78
N GLY A 692 9.77 36.12 -11.17
CA GLY A 692 8.46 36.14 -11.83
C GLY A 692 8.08 34.79 -12.43
N ASP A 693 8.98 33.82 -12.37
CA ASP A 693 8.71 32.46 -12.81
C ASP A 693 7.73 31.77 -11.88
N ARG A 694 6.75 31.10 -12.49
CA ARG A 694 5.75 30.30 -11.80
C ARG A 694 6.12 28.83 -11.89
N PHE A 695 7.27 28.47 -11.31
CA PHE A 695 7.58 27.06 -11.08
C PHE A 695 6.59 26.48 -10.05
N ARG A 696 6.36 25.14 -10.02
CA ARG A 696 5.43 24.54 -9.03
C ARG A 696 5.94 24.87 -7.64
N ASP A 697 5.30 25.81 -6.99
CA ASP A 697 5.63 26.14 -5.62
C ASP A 697 4.71 25.43 -4.61
N PRO A 698 4.38 24.13 -4.74
CA PRO A 698 4.21 23.37 -3.53
C PRO A 698 5.04 22.10 -3.60
N ALA A 699 5.74 21.87 -2.50
CA ALA A 699 6.38 20.62 -2.22
C ALA A 699 5.36 19.49 -2.11
N SER A 700 5.66 18.31 -2.65
CA SER A 700 5.16 17.09 -2.05
C SER A 700 6.21 16.62 -1.06
N PHE A 701 5.81 16.52 0.21
CA PHE A 701 6.74 16.17 1.28
C PHE A 701 7.21 14.71 1.10
N ASP A 702 6.27 13.76 0.94
CA ASP A 702 6.57 12.35 0.57
C ASP A 702 5.57 11.73 -0.43
N GLY A 703 4.84 12.52 -1.20
CA GLY A 703 4.02 12.02 -2.31
C GLY A 703 4.86 11.53 -3.49
N LEU A 704 4.28 11.46 -4.69
CA LEU A 704 4.93 10.79 -5.82
C LEU A 704 6.25 11.47 -6.21
N SER A 705 7.34 10.72 -6.15
CA SER A 705 8.66 11.17 -6.60
C SER A 705 8.76 11.25 -8.12
N PRO A 706 9.62 12.14 -8.65
CA PRO A 706 10.01 12.10 -10.05
C PRO A 706 10.61 10.74 -10.34
N LEU A 707 10.16 10.15 -11.44
CA LEU A 707 10.70 8.91 -11.94
C LEU A 707 11.80 9.25 -12.93
N VAL A 708 13.00 8.74 -12.65
CA VAL A 708 14.21 9.05 -13.41
C VAL A 708 14.56 7.90 -14.34
N HIS A 709 15.22 8.23 -15.45
CA HIS A 709 15.72 7.27 -16.42
C HIS A 709 16.47 6.10 -15.71
N PRO A 710 16.23 4.84 -16.08
CA PRO A 710 16.79 3.67 -15.37
C PRO A 710 18.32 3.71 -15.26
N ASP A 711 19.01 4.19 -16.30
CA ASP A 711 20.46 4.34 -16.32
C ASP A 711 21.01 5.47 -15.44
N ILE A 712 20.18 6.18 -14.65
CA ILE A 712 20.61 7.31 -13.84
C ILE A 712 20.43 7.04 -12.35
N VAL A 713 21.50 7.25 -11.60
CA VAL A 713 21.50 7.20 -10.13
C VAL A 713 21.71 8.60 -9.59
N VAL A 714 20.65 9.16 -8.99
CA VAL A 714 20.72 10.45 -8.28
C VAL A 714 21.42 10.26 -6.94
N ARG A 715 22.44 11.07 -6.67
CA ARG A 715 23.22 11.01 -5.42
C ARG A 715 22.66 11.97 -4.38
N ARG A 716 22.45 13.23 -4.76
CA ARG A 716 21.91 14.27 -3.86
C ARG A 716 21.46 15.51 -4.63
N SER A 717 20.53 16.25 -4.05
CA SER A 717 20.18 17.60 -4.47
C SER A 717 21.18 18.63 -3.95
N LEU A 718 21.41 19.69 -4.73
CA LEU A 718 22.45 20.69 -4.51
C LEU A 718 21.89 22.12 -4.59
N LEU A 719 22.39 22.99 -3.73
CA LEU A 719 22.35 24.44 -3.87
C LEU A 719 23.78 24.99 -3.93
N VAL A 720 24.09 25.70 -5.01
CA VAL A 720 25.39 26.31 -5.26
C VAL A 720 25.27 27.83 -5.18
N ARG A 721 26.05 28.44 -4.28
CA ARG A 721 26.24 29.90 -4.22
C ARG A 721 27.64 30.21 -4.73
N ASN A 722 27.75 31.12 -5.70
CA ASN A 722 29.02 31.55 -6.32
C ASN A 722 29.68 30.54 -7.28
N LYS A 723 28.91 29.68 -7.96
CA LYS A 723 29.38 28.72 -8.98
C LYS A 723 30.39 27.66 -8.52
N ASN A 724 30.65 27.54 -7.22
CA ASN A 724 31.56 26.54 -6.65
C ASN A 724 30.80 25.31 -6.13
N VAL A 725 30.86 24.19 -6.84
CA VAL A 725 30.17 22.95 -6.43
C VAL A 725 30.90 22.23 -5.29
N THR A 726 32.20 22.47 -5.10
CA THR A 726 32.93 21.86 -3.97
C THR A 726 32.41 22.37 -2.61
N SER A 727 31.86 23.59 -2.59
CA SER A 727 31.14 24.17 -1.46
C SER A 727 29.62 24.07 -1.58
N ALA A 728 29.09 23.19 -2.43
CA ALA A 728 27.66 23.04 -2.60
C ALA A 728 27.01 22.55 -1.30
N ALA A 729 25.97 23.27 -0.87
CA ALA A 729 25.11 22.83 0.21
C ALA A 729 24.07 21.83 -0.31
N GLY A 730 23.47 21.06 0.60
CA GLY A 730 22.22 20.38 0.26
C GLY A 730 21.18 21.43 -0.14
N LEU A 731 20.37 21.12 -1.16
CA LEU A 731 19.26 21.99 -1.49
C LEU A 731 18.38 22.08 -0.23
N PRO A 732 18.13 23.28 0.33
CA PRO A 732 17.29 23.41 1.49
C PRO A 732 15.96 22.69 1.24
N ALA A 733 15.33 22.24 2.31
CA ALA A 733 13.94 21.77 2.27
C ALA A 733 13.09 22.74 3.10
N PHE A 734 11.96 22.28 3.63
CA PHE A 734 11.20 22.97 4.67
C PHE A 734 11.96 22.91 6.00
N GLU A 735 11.87 23.97 6.81
CA GLU A 735 12.54 24.10 8.13
C GLU A 735 14.04 23.75 8.21
N ASP A 736 14.76 23.74 7.09
CA ASP A 736 16.16 23.28 6.98
C ASP A 736 16.35 21.87 7.59
N LEU A 737 15.70 20.87 6.97
CA LEU A 737 15.88 19.45 7.30
C LEU A 737 17.36 19.00 7.32
N HIS A 738 17.59 17.84 7.96
CA HIS A 738 18.93 17.26 8.01
C HIS A 738 19.52 17.06 6.61
N HIS A 739 20.82 17.26 6.47
CA HIS A 739 21.50 17.22 5.16
C HIS A 739 21.31 15.87 4.42
N SER A 740 21.10 14.77 5.15
CA SER A 740 20.77 13.45 4.58
C SER A 740 19.48 13.43 3.78
N TYR A 741 18.53 14.33 4.07
CA TYR A 741 17.27 14.44 3.34
C TYR A 741 17.47 14.81 1.88
N SER A 742 18.54 15.55 1.55
CA SER A 742 18.92 15.87 0.17
C SER A 742 19.42 14.66 -0.63
N ARG A 743 19.87 13.59 0.04
CA ARG A 743 20.45 12.41 -0.63
C ARG A 743 19.36 11.64 -1.35
N TYR A 744 19.66 11.14 -2.54
CA TYR A 744 18.72 10.38 -3.39
C TYR A 744 17.44 11.13 -3.80
N ARG A 745 17.27 12.40 -3.39
CA ARG A 745 16.19 13.27 -3.86
C ARG A 745 16.64 14.04 -5.09
N MET A 746 15.75 14.14 -6.06
CA MET A 746 15.93 14.95 -7.26
C MET A 746 15.01 16.18 -7.14
N PRO A 747 15.54 17.42 -7.16
CA PRO A 747 14.68 18.57 -7.37
C PRO A 747 14.19 18.52 -8.80
N ILE A 748 12.88 18.67 -8.99
CA ILE A 748 12.40 19.01 -10.32
C ILE A 748 12.95 20.41 -10.60
N GLY A 749 13.48 20.64 -11.80
CA GLY A 749 14.14 21.89 -12.17
C GLY A 749 14.93 21.65 -13.46
N PRO A 750 16.25 21.45 -13.38
CA PRO A 750 17.03 21.05 -14.55
C PRO A 750 16.78 19.59 -14.97
N THR A 751 16.89 19.31 -16.27
CA THR A 751 16.78 17.99 -16.88
C THR A 751 17.64 17.92 -18.16
N LEU A 752 17.69 16.78 -18.83
CA LEU A 752 18.41 16.60 -20.09
C LEU A 752 17.75 15.54 -20.98
N LEU A 753 18.14 15.52 -22.26
CA LEU A 753 17.79 14.45 -23.20
C LEU A 753 19.03 13.66 -23.64
N PHE A 754 18.92 12.34 -23.60
CA PHE A 754 19.81 11.42 -24.28
C PHE A 754 19.44 11.31 -25.77
N GLN A 755 20.43 10.98 -26.59
CA GLN A 755 20.20 10.46 -27.93
C GLN A 755 19.44 9.12 -27.80
N ARG A 756 18.40 8.97 -28.61
CA ARG A 756 17.62 7.72 -28.71
C ARG A 756 18.49 6.56 -29.17
#